data_AF-A0A6L8ENF2-F1
#
_entry.id   AF-A0A6L8ENF2-F1
#
_cell.length_a   1.000
_cell.length_b   1.000
_cell.length_c   1.000
_cell.angle_alpha   90.00
_cell.angle_beta   90.00
_cell.angle_gamma   90.00
#
_symmetry.space_group_name_H-M   'P 1'
#
loop_
_entity.id
_entity.type
_entity.pdbx_description
1 polymer ?
#
loop_
_entity_poly.entity_id
_entity_poly.type
_entity_poly.pdbx_seq_one_letter_code
_entity_poly.pdbx_strand_id
1 'polypeptide(L)'
;MLKVVVLVVLISFSPVIFAAETPTVQNDLKNTKTITLLFTNDLESTYDPVLAYWRDDMEHIGGIARLATLIDNFRASEENVFLFDAGDIFTGVLAKLTRGEVSFELMNTMGYDAMAIGNHEFEYGWQELARQKNRVPFPVLGANLFYKDTDIHFAQPYSIIERDGVRIGVIGIMGRDAATALNPPNIAGLEVRDPKLIVPEYVKLLRPDVDLVVLLTHQGKTAPMQTDDEAHLEIKRDIEADIELAGVVDGIDVLLAGHADAGTEQPVVHPRTGTLIMQTYGQGFHLGFLQVQVDTVKQEVLAYEGRLVPVDSDRLEPHARVAGKLAAYRSRHSEIYEIVGHASDRLNRRYNEESDLGNLFADIRRAENGAQIGVSLSGAIRRDIPAGPVTAAMLLDAYPFIDDIITVRLSGAGIISALEHSLSLERGIMQVSGMTVRYDPARPIGSRVIEVRIGEDVLRQDATYTVAAGSFLVNGGDKYTAFKDAEVVAVGREFSQALVDYFRTRDSVAIPARGRLLPEGERPNFIVVLTDDQGYNDLGVYGSPDIRTPVLDRMAQQGIRFTSFYAQPVCGPSRAALLTGSYPVRVAEPENRKNPNTILHSGEVTIAETLKTAGYATAVIGKWHMAGEGDEPWDFAPPPQAPGRPGGKGPFKTELMPNAQGFDCFYGTPMYHGYTRDVDLARFIPEMMRNNEVIESPADVDLLTRKYTEETIGFIRDNRDQPFFIYLAHHMPHLPLGASSGFNGRSPRGPYGDAVEELDWSMGEIFSELERLQLDGQTLVIYLSDNGPEVGHSEEYTGSATPLRGKKYSNWEGGVRVPAIMRWPGRIPGSAVSDELVTIMDIYPTLAALAGARLPAGIVFDGADISPILFNRPGAKSPYASYFYYSLTQLQAVRSGRWKLVLPRQANTPYTSWLGRYTDAVEQPLLFDLQEDVGEQVDLAGEHPDIVNMLMQEADKARTELGDYNRIGTGARFFDEGERRPATFFPDA
;
A
#
# COMPACT_ATOMS: atom_id res chain seq x y z
N MET A 1 -31.41 -13.04 13.05
CA MET A 1 -31.82 -14.37 13.57
C MET A 1 -30.54 -15.07 14.03
N LEU A 2 -30.51 -15.51 15.29
CA LEU A 2 -29.39 -16.06 16.08
C LEU A 2 -28.10 -15.20 16.23
N LYS A 3 -28.07 -14.43 17.34
CA LYS A 3 -26.85 -13.87 17.95
C LYS A 3 -26.18 -14.97 18.78
N VAL A 4 -24.90 -15.26 18.54
CA VAL A 4 -24.05 -16.03 19.48
C VAL A 4 -23.26 -15.03 20.31
N VAL A 5 -23.51 -15.07 21.62
CA VAL A 5 -22.83 -14.29 22.65
C VAL A 5 -21.53 -14.99 23.02
N VAL A 6 -20.39 -14.30 22.87
CA VAL A 6 -19.10 -14.77 23.39
C VAL A 6 -19.07 -14.47 24.90
N LEU A 7 -19.16 -15.53 25.69
CA LEU A 7 -19.02 -15.51 27.14
C LEU A 7 -17.54 -15.73 27.48
N VAL A 8 -16.85 -14.70 27.98
CA VAL A 8 -15.52 -14.82 28.59
C VAL A 8 -15.67 -15.59 29.90
N VAL A 9 -15.17 -16.82 29.93
CA VAL A 9 -15.13 -17.67 31.12
C VAL A 9 -13.70 -17.71 31.64
N LEU A 10 -13.45 -16.96 32.71
CA LEU A 10 -12.30 -17.13 33.61
C LEU A 10 -12.51 -18.43 34.41
N ILE A 11 -11.83 -19.52 34.04
CA ILE A 11 -11.73 -20.73 34.87
C ILE A 11 -10.45 -20.65 35.70
N SER A 12 -10.62 -20.44 37.01
CA SER A 12 -9.62 -20.72 38.02
C SER A 12 -9.52 -22.23 38.22
N PHE A 13 -8.36 -22.81 37.91
CA PHE A 13 -8.08 -24.20 38.26
C PHE A 13 -7.68 -24.29 39.74
N SER A 14 -8.55 -24.90 40.56
CA SER A 14 -8.18 -25.48 41.85
C SER A 14 -7.76 -26.95 41.63
N PRO A 15 -6.73 -27.46 42.32
CA PRO A 15 -6.28 -28.84 42.11
C PRO A 15 -7.22 -29.82 42.83
N VAL A 16 -7.80 -30.75 42.07
CA VAL A 16 -8.49 -31.92 42.64
C VAL A 16 -7.46 -33.04 42.76
N ILE A 17 -7.17 -33.41 44.01
CA ILE A 17 -6.36 -34.58 44.37
C ILE A 17 -7.25 -35.82 44.21
N PHE A 18 -6.88 -36.73 43.30
CA PHE A 18 -7.30 -38.13 43.36
C PHE A 18 -6.07 -39.00 43.64
N ALA A 19 -6.07 -39.63 44.80
CA ALA A 19 -5.12 -40.66 45.17
C ALA A 19 -5.54 -41.99 44.54
N ALA A 20 -4.67 -42.56 43.71
CA ALA A 20 -4.68 -43.96 43.33
C ALA A 20 -3.23 -44.47 43.41
N GLU A 21 -3.06 -45.65 44.01
CA GLU A 21 -1.78 -46.23 44.42
C GLU A 21 -0.81 -46.42 43.26
N THR A 22 0.44 -46.05 43.53
CA THR A 22 1.61 -46.11 42.65
C THR A 22 2.09 -47.54 42.41
N PRO A 23 2.65 -47.78 41.21
CA PRO A 23 3.98 -48.37 41.10
C PRO A 23 4.94 -47.33 40.50
N THR A 24 5.92 -46.92 41.32
CA THR A 24 7.24 -46.37 40.93
C THR A 24 7.28 -45.29 39.83
N VAL A 25 6.98 -44.03 40.17
CA VAL A 25 7.31 -42.83 39.36
C VAL A 25 8.51 -42.04 39.95
N GLN A 26 9.04 -42.45 41.11
CA GLN A 26 10.12 -41.71 41.79
C GLN A 26 11.53 -41.92 41.21
N ASN A 27 11.71 -42.83 40.24
CA ASN A 27 13.02 -43.09 39.60
C ASN A 27 13.21 -42.44 38.23
N ASP A 28 12.14 -42.06 37.51
CA ASP A 28 12.26 -41.53 36.13
C ASP A 28 12.72 -40.06 36.07
N LEU A 29 12.50 -39.26 37.12
CA LEU A 29 12.90 -37.84 37.14
C LEU A 29 14.41 -37.59 37.31
N LYS A 30 15.22 -38.61 37.63
CA LYS A 30 16.67 -38.44 37.81
C LYS A 30 17.45 -38.35 36.49
N ASN A 31 16.89 -38.89 35.42
CA ASN A 31 17.54 -38.98 34.10
C ASN A 31 16.92 -38.03 33.07
N THR A 32 15.93 -37.23 33.48
CA THR A 32 15.33 -36.20 32.62
C THR A 32 16.18 -34.94 32.64
N LYS A 33 16.49 -34.41 31.46
CA LYS A 33 17.19 -33.13 31.29
C LYS A 33 16.38 -32.21 30.39
N THR A 34 16.28 -30.95 30.79
CA THR A 34 15.73 -29.87 29.96
C THR A 34 16.85 -29.29 29.11
N ILE A 35 16.70 -29.27 27.80
CA ILE A 35 17.67 -28.76 26.84
C ILE A 35 17.01 -27.62 26.08
N THR A 36 17.67 -26.47 26.02
CA THR A 36 17.18 -25.32 25.27
C THR A 36 18.02 -25.12 24.02
N LEU A 37 17.40 -25.20 22.85
CA LEU A 37 18.02 -24.97 21.55
C LEU A 37 17.57 -23.60 21.05
N LEU A 38 18.50 -22.66 21.06
CA LEU A 38 18.37 -21.40 20.34
C LEU A 38 18.90 -21.59 18.93
N PHE A 39 18.25 -20.99 17.94
CA PHE A 39 18.72 -21.11 16.57
C PHE A 39 18.41 -19.91 15.70
N THR A 40 19.26 -19.73 14.70
CA THR A 40 19.08 -18.81 13.58
C THR A 40 19.32 -19.55 12.27
N ASN A 41 18.92 -18.92 11.18
CA ASN A 41 19.26 -19.29 9.81
C ASN A 41 19.25 -18.01 8.98
N ASP A 42 19.94 -18.02 7.85
CA ASP A 42 19.83 -16.99 6.81
C ASP A 42 20.03 -15.57 7.37
N LEU A 43 21.02 -15.36 8.24
CA LEU A 43 21.28 -14.04 8.84
C LEU A 43 21.58 -12.97 7.78
N GLU A 44 22.08 -13.38 6.61
CA GLU A 44 22.24 -12.56 5.40
C GLU A 44 22.89 -11.19 5.67
N SER A 45 23.88 -11.16 6.57
CA SER A 45 24.58 -9.95 7.00
C SER A 45 23.68 -8.76 7.40
N THR A 46 22.44 -9.02 7.81
CA THR A 46 21.47 -8.00 8.22
C THR A 46 21.80 -7.53 9.64
N TYR A 47 22.79 -6.64 9.75
CA TYR A 47 23.36 -6.26 11.04
C TYR A 47 22.62 -5.14 11.76
N ASP A 48 21.89 -4.29 11.04
CA ASP A 48 21.14 -3.18 11.63
C ASP A 48 19.65 -3.54 11.74
N PRO A 49 18.94 -2.96 12.72
CA PRO A 49 17.48 -3.00 12.75
C PRO A 49 16.86 -2.45 11.46
N VAL A 50 15.68 -2.95 11.11
CA VAL A 50 14.85 -2.45 10.01
C VAL A 50 13.48 -2.03 10.52
N LEU A 51 12.80 -1.17 9.76
CA LEU A 51 11.44 -0.75 10.08
C LEU A 51 10.45 -1.90 9.88
N ALA A 52 9.66 -2.22 10.90
CA ALA A 52 8.69 -3.32 10.92
C ALA A 52 7.27 -2.85 10.53
N TYR A 53 7.14 -2.15 9.40
CA TYR A 53 5.89 -1.48 8.98
C TYR A 53 4.67 -2.40 8.76
N TRP A 54 4.87 -3.72 8.67
CA TRP A 54 3.81 -4.72 8.56
C TRP A 54 3.31 -5.21 9.93
N ARG A 55 3.91 -4.73 11.03
CA ARG A 55 3.60 -5.11 12.42
C ARG A 55 3.02 -3.94 13.19
N ASP A 56 2.05 -4.24 14.05
CA ASP A 56 1.42 -3.25 14.92
C ASP A 56 2.05 -3.23 16.34
N ASP A 57 2.90 -4.20 16.67
CA ASP A 57 3.43 -4.43 18.02
C ASP A 57 4.85 -3.88 18.26
N MET A 58 5.57 -3.49 17.20
CA MET A 58 6.92 -2.91 17.25
C MET A 58 7.20 -2.00 16.05
N GLU A 59 8.11 -1.03 16.21
CA GLU A 59 8.51 -0.12 15.13
C GLU A 59 9.74 -0.66 14.38
N HIS A 60 10.69 -1.29 15.10
CA HIS A 60 11.90 -1.87 14.53
C HIS A 60 12.12 -3.33 14.93
N ILE A 61 12.55 -4.14 13.97
CA ILE A 61 12.87 -5.55 14.16
C ILE A 61 14.32 -5.86 13.74
N GLY A 62 14.93 -6.85 14.39
CA GLY A 62 16.21 -7.43 14.00
C GLY A 62 17.44 -6.73 14.57
N GLY A 63 18.52 -6.71 13.79
CA GLY A 63 19.81 -6.14 14.19
C GLY A 63 20.66 -7.08 15.06
N ILE A 64 21.80 -7.50 14.53
CA ILE A 64 22.65 -8.56 15.12
C ILE A 64 23.11 -8.27 16.55
N ALA A 65 23.30 -7.00 16.91
CA ALA A 65 23.67 -6.61 18.28
C ALA A 65 22.50 -6.77 19.26
N ARG A 66 21.24 -6.58 18.84
CA ARG A 66 20.05 -6.78 19.68
C ARG A 66 19.71 -8.25 19.78
N LEU A 67 19.83 -8.99 18.68
CA LEU A 67 19.76 -10.46 18.66
C LEU A 67 20.74 -11.08 19.66
N ALA A 68 21.99 -10.59 19.72
CA ALA A 68 22.97 -11.04 20.71
C ALA A 68 22.52 -10.80 22.17
N THR A 69 21.93 -9.65 22.46
CA THR A 69 21.34 -9.37 23.79
C THR A 69 20.19 -10.32 24.10
N LEU A 70 19.32 -10.60 23.14
CA LEU A 70 18.22 -11.54 23.31
C LEU A 70 18.72 -12.96 23.61
N ILE A 71 19.74 -13.42 22.90
CA ILE A 71 20.41 -14.70 23.15
C ILE A 71 20.96 -14.76 24.57
N ASP A 72 21.64 -13.71 25.03
CA ASP A 72 22.21 -13.66 26.38
C ASP A 72 21.14 -13.64 27.48
N ASN A 73 19.99 -13.01 27.22
CA ASN A 73 18.84 -13.07 28.13
C ASN A 73 18.34 -14.50 28.31
N PHE A 74 18.20 -15.28 27.23
CA PHE A 74 17.83 -16.69 27.31
C PHE A 74 18.91 -17.55 27.98
N ARG A 75 20.19 -17.31 27.69
CA ARG A 75 21.29 -17.98 28.40
C ARG A 75 21.28 -17.73 29.91
N ALA A 76 20.75 -16.59 30.34
CA ALA A 76 20.63 -16.26 31.75
C ALA A 76 19.38 -16.86 32.41
N SER A 77 18.30 -17.12 31.65
CA SER A 77 17.03 -17.60 32.19
C SER A 77 16.77 -19.10 32.00
N GLU A 78 17.44 -19.75 31.05
CA GLU A 78 17.16 -21.14 30.66
C GLU A 78 18.29 -22.11 31.01
N GLU A 79 17.97 -23.40 31.05
CA GLU A 79 18.93 -24.48 31.33
C GLU A 79 19.47 -25.11 30.04
N ASN A 80 20.74 -25.56 30.08
CA ASN A 80 21.42 -26.28 29.00
C ASN A 80 21.19 -25.64 27.63
N VAL A 81 21.46 -24.34 27.52
CA VAL A 81 21.19 -23.54 26.32
C VAL A 81 22.26 -23.78 25.29
N PHE A 82 21.90 -24.23 24.08
CA PHE A 82 22.77 -24.35 22.91
C PHE A 82 22.35 -23.36 21.83
N LEU A 83 23.29 -22.85 21.04
CA LEU A 83 23.01 -21.91 19.95
C LEU A 83 23.52 -22.45 18.61
N PHE A 84 22.62 -22.64 17.65
CA PHE A 84 22.93 -23.17 16.33
C PHE A 84 22.56 -22.22 15.20
N ASP A 85 23.21 -22.39 14.04
CA ASP A 85 22.87 -21.68 12.82
C ASP A 85 22.75 -22.63 11.62
N ALA A 86 21.71 -22.48 10.79
CA ALA A 86 21.48 -23.35 9.65
C ALA A 86 22.08 -22.86 8.31
N GLY A 87 23.00 -21.89 8.30
CA GLY A 87 23.69 -21.43 7.10
C GLY A 87 23.21 -20.06 6.57
N ASP A 88 23.89 -19.55 5.55
CA ASP A 88 23.65 -18.26 4.90
C ASP A 88 23.84 -17.02 5.80
N ILE A 89 25.05 -16.90 6.35
CA ILE A 89 25.48 -15.75 7.17
C ILE A 89 26.19 -14.65 6.36
N PHE A 90 26.41 -14.89 5.06
CA PHE A 90 27.05 -13.94 4.13
C PHE A 90 26.01 -13.02 3.47
N THR A 91 26.30 -12.46 2.28
CA THR A 91 25.39 -11.53 1.57
C THR A 91 25.19 -10.17 2.24
N GLY A 92 26.15 -9.25 2.04
CA GLY A 92 26.03 -7.86 2.47
C GLY A 92 27.35 -7.12 2.23
N VAL A 93 27.33 -5.78 2.22
CA VAL A 93 28.52 -5.00 1.81
C VAL A 93 29.72 -5.27 2.72
N LEU A 94 29.49 -5.34 4.03
CA LEU A 94 30.57 -5.50 5.00
C LEU A 94 31.11 -6.94 5.02
N ALA A 95 30.23 -7.93 4.87
CA ALA A 95 30.65 -9.32 4.67
C ALA A 95 31.50 -9.45 3.40
N LYS A 96 31.15 -8.75 2.32
CA LYS A 96 31.88 -8.77 1.06
C LYS A 96 33.26 -8.13 1.15
N LEU A 97 33.35 -6.93 1.73
CA LEU A 97 34.61 -6.21 1.93
C LEU A 97 35.61 -7.01 2.79
N THR A 98 35.09 -7.79 3.74
CA THR A 98 35.89 -8.62 4.64
C THR A 98 35.99 -10.08 4.19
N ARG A 99 35.38 -10.42 3.05
CA ARG A 99 35.29 -11.79 2.51
C ARG A 99 34.80 -12.81 3.55
N GLY A 100 33.79 -12.42 4.33
CA GLY A 100 33.13 -13.23 5.35
C GLY A 100 33.74 -13.18 6.74
N GLU A 101 34.89 -12.53 6.93
CA GLU A 101 35.57 -12.48 8.23
C GLU A 101 34.70 -11.84 9.32
N VAL A 102 33.99 -10.75 8.99
CA VAL A 102 33.11 -10.08 9.96
C VAL A 102 31.95 -10.97 10.41
N SER A 103 31.27 -11.69 9.50
CA SER A 103 30.15 -12.58 9.85
C SER A 103 30.60 -13.65 10.85
N PHE A 104 31.70 -14.35 10.54
CA PHE A 104 32.26 -15.36 11.43
C PHE A 104 32.74 -14.78 12.77
N GLU A 105 33.34 -13.59 12.78
CA GLU A 105 33.76 -12.95 14.02
C GLU A 105 32.56 -12.55 14.91
N LEU A 106 31.47 -12.07 14.33
CA LEU A 106 30.26 -11.73 15.05
C LEU A 106 29.62 -12.99 15.65
N MET A 107 29.49 -14.08 14.89
CA MET A 107 29.01 -15.36 15.42
C MET A 107 29.88 -15.90 16.56
N ASN A 108 31.21 -15.86 16.40
CA ASN A 108 32.12 -16.25 17.48
C ASN A 108 31.89 -15.40 18.74
N THR A 109 31.65 -14.09 18.55
CA THR A 109 31.38 -13.17 19.67
C THR A 109 30.04 -13.44 20.34
N MET A 110 29.04 -13.90 19.57
CA MET A 110 27.73 -14.32 20.05
C MET A 110 27.74 -15.72 20.68
N GLY A 111 28.83 -16.47 20.55
CA GLY A 111 29.00 -17.79 21.18
C GLY A 111 28.18 -18.90 20.53
N TYR A 112 28.11 -18.93 19.19
CA TYR A 112 27.49 -20.07 18.48
C TYR A 112 28.22 -21.38 18.79
N ASP A 113 27.45 -22.44 19.00
CA ASP A 113 27.94 -23.77 19.33
C ASP A 113 28.26 -24.60 18.08
N ALA A 114 27.49 -24.44 16.99
CA ALA A 114 27.78 -25.01 15.67
C ALA A 114 26.95 -24.32 14.56
N MET A 115 27.38 -24.48 13.32
CA MET A 115 26.72 -23.93 12.13
C MET A 115 26.76 -24.93 10.96
N ALA A 116 25.70 -25.00 10.13
CA ALA A 116 25.75 -25.63 8.80
C ALA A 116 26.24 -24.67 7.72
N ILE A 117 26.84 -25.18 6.66
CA ILE A 117 27.21 -24.38 5.48
C ILE A 117 26.00 -24.27 4.55
N GLY A 118 25.60 -23.04 4.24
CA GLY A 118 24.62 -22.69 3.20
C GLY A 118 25.27 -22.28 1.87
N ASN A 119 24.45 -21.87 0.91
CA ASN A 119 24.93 -21.46 -0.41
C ASN A 119 25.68 -20.12 -0.37
N HIS A 120 25.22 -19.14 0.40
CA HIS A 120 25.82 -17.81 0.43
C HIS A 120 27.25 -17.83 1.01
N GLU A 121 27.63 -18.84 1.79
CA GLU A 121 29.02 -19.05 2.22
C GLU A 121 30.01 -19.22 1.06
N PHE A 122 29.54 -19.61 -0.13
CA PHE A 122 30.36 -19.78 -1.32
C PHE A 122 30.45 -18.54 -2.22
N GLU A 123 29.84 -17.40 -1.87
CA GLU A 123 29.87 -16.17 -2.69
C GLU A 123 31.28 -15.73 -3.10
N TYR A 124 32.27 -15.95 -2.22
CA TYR A 124 33.67 -15.56 -2.42
C TYR A 124 34.57 -16.71 -2.93
N GLY A 125 33.96 -17.83 -3.31
CA GLY A 125 34.60 -19.06 -3.77
C GLY A 125 34.94 -20.04 -2.65
N TRP A 126 34.84 -21.34 -2.94
CA TRP A 126 35.07 -22.43 -1.97
C TRP A 126 36.46 -22.41 -1.32
N GLN A 127 37.48 -21.89 -2.02
CA GLN A 127 38.84 -21.77 -1.47
C GLN A 127 38.91 -20.71 -0.35
N GLU A 128 38.11 -19.64 -0.46
CA GLU A 128 38.06 -18.62 0.58
C GLU A 128 37.33 -19.14 1.81
N LEU A 129 36.19 -19.82 1.62
CA LEU A 129 35.48 -20.48 2.71
C LEU A 129 36.40 -21.50 3.43
N ALA A 130 37.22 -22.25 2.69
CA ALA A 130 38.20 -23.16 3.28
C ALA A 130 39.20 -22.47 4.21
N ARG A 131 39.57 -21.21 3.92
CA ARG A 131 40.44 -20.40 4.78
C ARG A 131 39.71 -19.84 5.99
N GLN A 132 38.47 -19.40 5.82
CA GLN A 132 37.71 -18.70 6.86
C GLN A 132 37.09 -19.66 7.88
N LYS A 133 36.48 -20.77 7.43
CA LYS A 133 35.72 -21.68 8.30
C LYS A 133 36.54 -22.30 9.44
N ASN A 134 37.86 -22.39 9.28
CA ASN A 134 38.78 -22.95 10.28
C ASN A 134 39.34 -21.88 11.26
N ARG A 135 38.93 -20.60 11.14
CA ARG A 135 39.40 -19.49 11.99
C ARG A 135 38.53 -19.25 13.21
N VAL A 136 37.32 -19.82 13.24
CA VAL A 136 36.40 -19.75 14.38
C VAL A 136 36.58 -20.96 15.30
N PRO A 137 36.34 -20.82 16.61
CA PRO A 137 36.53 -21.91 17.57
C PRO A 137 35.34 -22.89 17.62
N PHE A 138 34.25 -22.63 16.88
CA PHE A 138 33.08 -23.49 16.80
C PHE A 138 33.07 -24.29 15.48
N PRO A 139 32.41 -25.46 15.43
CA PRO A 139 32.35 -26.31 14.24
C PRO A 139 31.50 -25.67 13.13
N VAL A 140 32.08 -25.60 11.93
CA VAL A 140 31.36 -25.28 10.68
C VAL A 140 31.18 -26.57 9.89
N LEU A 141 29.94 -27.03 9.77
CA LEU A 141 29.57 -28.39 9.45
C LEU A 141 29.08 -28.55 8.00
N GLY A 142 29.45 -29.66 7.37
CA GLY A 142 29.07 -29.99 5.98
C GLY A 142 29.31 -31.47 5.64
N ALA A 143 28.47 -32.35 6.16
CA ALA A 143 28.57 -33.79 6.05
C ALA A 143 28.51 -34.30 4.61
N ASN A 144 27.75 -33.64 3.74
CA ASN A 144 27.56 -34.06 2.36
C ASN A 144 28.37 -33.25 1.34
N LEU A 145 29.35 -32.45 1.80
CA LEU A 145 30.24 -31.66 0.96
C LEU A 145 31.60 -32.34 0.83
N PHE A 146 31.96 -32.70 -0.40
CA PHE A 146 33.19 -33.42 -0.72
C PHE A 146 34.05 -32.65 -1.71
N TYR A 147 35.37 -32.84 -1.62
CA TYR A 147 36.24 -32.47 -2.73
C TYR A 147 35.91 -33.36 -3.92
N LYS A 148 35.69 -32.73 -5.08
CA LYS A 148 35.23 -33.41 -6.29
C LYS A 148 36.14 -34.58 -6.65
N ASP A 149 35.51 -35.68 -7.08
CA ASP A 149 36.18 -36.93 -7.46
C ASP A 149 36.97 -37.62 -6.32
N THR A 150 36.65 -37.32 -5.06
CA THR A 150 37.27 -37.94 -3.87
C THR A 150 36.24 -38.23 -2.77
N ASP A 151 36.59 -39.08 -1.80
CA ASP A 151 35.80 -39.29 -0.56
C ASP A 151 36.29 -38.42 0.62
N ILE A 152 36.99 -37.32 0.31
CA ILE A 152 37.51 -36.40 1.33
C ILE A 152 36.47 -35.31 1.56
N HIS A 153 36.01 -35.17 2.81
CA HIS A 153 35.11 -34.09 3.20
C HIS A 153 35.78 -32.71 3.07
N PHE A 154 35.01 -31.74 2.58
CA PHE A 154 35.40 -30.34 2.54
C PHE A 154 35.35 -29.68 3.94
N ALA A 155 34.32 -30.02 4.71
CA ALA A 155 34.05 -29.50 6.04
C ALA A 155 33.91 -30.64 7.06
N GLN A 156 33.94 -30.30 8.34
CA GLN A 156 33.70 -31.29 9.38
C GLN A 156 32.26 -31.83 9.23
N PRO A 157 32.02 -33.16 9.23
CA PRO A 157 30.68 -33.67 8.99
C PRO A 157 29.73 -33.47 10.17
N TYR A 158 30.25 -33.64 11.39
CA TYR A 158 29.47 -33.55 12.63
C TYR A 158 30.35 -33.11 13.81
N SER A 159 29.72 -32.73 14.92
CA SER A 159 30.38 -32.50 16.22
C SER A 159 29.56 -33.08 17.38
N ILE A 160 30.21 -33.39 18.50
CA ILE A 160 29.52 -33.66 19.78
C ILE A 160 29.81 -32.49 20.71
N ILE A 161 28.77 -31.88 21.23
CA ILE A 161 28.85 -30.70 22.10
C ILE A 161 28.26 -31.07 23.45
N GLU A 162 29.03 -30.85 24.52
CA GLU A 162 28.64 -31.22 25.88
C GLU A 162 28.46 -29.98 26.77
N ARG A 163 27.34 -29.93 27.50
CA ARG A 163 27.05 -28.89 28.51
C ARG A 163 26.33 -29.54 29.68
N ASP A 164 26.86 -29.36 30.89
CA ASP A 164 26.31 -29.91 32.15
C ASP A 164 25.93 -31.41 32.10
N GLY A 165 26.76 -32.20 31.41
CA GLY A 165 26.59 -33.64 31.24
C GLY A 165 25.56 -34.07 30.19
N VAL A 166 24.99 -33.12 29.43
CA VAL A 166 24.17 -33.37 28.24
C VAL A 166 25.06 -33.32 27.00
N ARG A 167 25.06 -34.37 26.18
CA ARG A 167 25.81 -34.48 24.92
C ARG A 167 24.88 -34.38 23.73
N ILE A 168 25.09 -33.41 22.86
CA ILE A 168 24.33 -33.24 21.61
C ILE A 168 25.23 -33.56 20.42
N GLY A 169 24.80 -34.51 19.58
CA GLY A 169 25.41 -34.77 18.28
C GLY A 169 24.81 -33.85 17.23
N VAL A 170 25.62 -33.02 16.59
CA VAL A 170 25.16 -32.04 15.59
C VAL A 170 25.74 -32.40 14.23
N ILE A 171 24.88 -32.53 13.23
CA ILE A 171 25.23 -32.78 11.82
C ILE A 171 24.84 -31.55 11.00
N GLY A 172 25.63 -31.16 10.01
CA GLY A 172 25.26 -30.08 9.08
C GLY A 172 25.25 -30.55 7.62
N ILE A 173 24.28 -30.14 6.81
CA ILE A 173 24.19 -30.46 5.38
C ILE A 173 23.75 -29.25 4.53
N MET A 174 24.08 -29.32 3.24
CA MET A 174 23.53 -28.42 2.22
C MET A 174 22.77 -29.21 1.16
N GLY A 175 21.55 -28.80 0.81
CA GLY A 175 20.74 -29.45 -0.20
C GLY A 175 21.29 -29.29 -1.62
N ARG A 176 20.99 -30.26 -2.50
CA ARG A 176 21.34 -30.16 -3.93
C ARG A 176 20.51 -29.09 -4.66
N ASP A 177 19.31 -28.86 -4.17
CA ASP A 177 18.41 -27.78 -4.58
C ASP A 177 18.96 -26.40 -4.20
N ALA A 178 19.42 -26.19 -2.97
CA ALA A 178 20.09 -24.96 -2.56
C ALA A 178 21.36 -24.70 -3.38
N ALA A 179 22.11 -25.76 -3.72
CA ALA A 179 23.28 -25.64 -4.60
C ALA A 179 22.95 -25.09 -6.00
N THR A 180 21.69 -25.13 -6.45
CA THR A 180 21.28 -24.53 -7.74
C THR A 180 21.25 -23.00 -7.72
N ALA A 181 21.25 -22.38 -6.54
CA ALA A 181 21.33 -20.92 -6.38
C ALA A 181 22.77 -20.38 -6.49
N LEU A 182 23.77 -21.26 -6.53
CA LEU A 182 25.19 -20.89 -6.58
C LEU A 182 25.64 -20.49 -7.99
N ASN A 183 26.60 -19.55 -8.04
CA ASN A 183 27.37 -19.32 -9.25
C ASN A 183 28.31 -20.53 -9.50
N PRO A 184 28.21 -21.25 -10.64
CA PRO A 184 28.96 -22.50 -10.85
C PRO A 184 30.48 -22.44 -10.61
N PRO A 185 31.23 -21.37 -10.97
CA PRO A 185 32.66 -21.25 -10.68
C PRO A 185 32.99 -21.27 -9.19
N ASN A 186 32.08 -20.78 -8.34
CA ASN A 186 32.33 -20.63 -6.91
C ASN A 186 32.36 -21.97 -6.16
N ILE A 187 31.77 -23.03 -6.71
CA ILE A 187 31.73 -24.37 -6.11
C ILE A 187 32.42 -25.44 -6.98
N ALA A 188 33.08 -25.05 -8.08
CA ALA A 188 33.58 -25.98 -9.11
C ALA A 188 34.55 -27.08 -8.62
N GLY A 189 35.21 -26.88 -7.46
CA GLY A 189 36.12 -27.87 -6.85
C GLY A 189 35.45 -28.86 -5.90
N LEU A 190 34.14 -28.72 -5.65
CA LEU A 190 33.39 -29.51 -4.69
C LEU A 190 32.23 -30.24 -5.36
N GLU A 191 31.70 -31.25 -4.67
CA GLU A 191 30.44 -31.90 -5.00
C GLU A 191 29.52 -31.95 -3.78
N VAL A 192 28.22 -31.74 -4.03
CA VAL A 192 27.15 -31.84 -3.02
C VAL A 192 26.46 -33.18 -3.22
N ARG A 193 26.73 -34.14 -2.31
CA ARG A 193 26.12 -35.48 -2.36
C ARG A 193 24.72 -35.46 -1.74
N ASP A 194 23.91 -36.45 -2.10
CA ASP A 194 22.53 -36.55 -1.62
C ASP A 194 22.47 -36.73 -0.09
N PRO A 195 21.91 -35.77 0.68
CA PRO A 195 21.82 -35.87 2.14
C PRO A 195 21.13 -37.17 2.61
N LYS A 196 20.15 -37.67 1.85
CA LYS A 196 19.38 -38.89 2.20
C LYS A 196 20.27 -40.14 2.28
N LEU A 197 21.40 -40.14 1.58
CA LEU A 197 22.36 -41.24 1.59
C LEU A 197 23.48 -41.06 2.63
N ILE A 198 23.72 -39.83 3.07
CA ILE A 198 24.87 -39.47 3.91
C ILE A 198 24.48 -39.35 5.39
N VAL A 199 23.37 -38.69 5.70
CA VAL A 199 22.94 -38.42 7.08
C VAL A 199 22.70 -39.70 7.89
N PRO A 200 22.08 -40.79 7.38
CA PRO A 200 21.84 -42.00 8.15
C PRO A 200 23.12 -42.61 8.77
N GLU A 201 24.26 -42.55 8.07
CA GLU A 201 25.52 -43.09 8.57
C GLU A 201 26.05 -42.31 9.77
N TYR A 202 25.90 -40.98 9.76
CA TYR A 202 26.31 -40.14 10.89
C TYR A 202 25.36 -40.21 12.08
N VAL A 203 24.05 -40.33 11.84
CA VAL A 203 23.08 -40.57 12.92
C VAL A 203 23.43 -41.88 13.63
N LYS A 204 23.65 -42.96 12.88
CA LYS A 204 24.04 -44.26 13.42
C LYS A 204 25.36 -44.22 14.18
N LEU A 205 26.33 -43.44 13.68
CA LEU A 205 27.62 -43.26 14.33
C LEU A 205 27.49 -42.51 15.67
N LEU A 206 26.68 -41.45 15.71
CA LEU A 206 26.54 -40.56 16.86
C LEU A 206 25.66 -41.12 17.96
N ARG A 207 24.58 -41.82 17.59
CA ARG A 207 23.51 -42.21 18.52
C ARG A 207 23.99 -42.89 19.81
N PRO A 208 25.01 -43.78 19.81
CA PRO A 208 25.51 -44.40 21.04
C PRO A 208 26.14 -43.42 22.05
N ASP A 209 26.61 -42.26 21.57
CA ASP A 209 27.47 -41.34 22.31
C ASP A 209 26.80 -40.01 22.66
N VAL A 210 25.52 -39.83 22.35
CA VAL A 210 24.82 -38.54 22.53
C VAL A 210 23.44 -38.75 23.14
N ASP A 211 22.92 -37.74 23.82
CA ASP A 211 21.56 -37.73 24.38
C ASP A 211 20.54 -37.24 23.34
N LEU A 212 20.96 -36.35 22.44
CA LEU A 212 20.14 -35.78 21.37
C LEU A 212 20.93 -35.69 20.06
N VAL A 213 20.30 -35.97 18.91
CA VAL A 213 20.83 -35.74 17.56
C VAL A 213 20.10 -34.57 16.91
N VAL A 214 20.84 -33.51 16.61
CA VAL A 214 20.38 -32.30 15.92
C VAL A 214 20.94 -32.29 14.49
N LEU A 215 20.07 -32.11 13.51
CA LEU A 215 20.45 -31.91 12.11
C LEU A 215 20.22 -30.44 11.72
N LEU A 216 21.27 -29.77 11.27
CA LEU A 216 21.22 -28.44 10.67
C LEU A 216 21.15 -28.60 9.15
N THR A 217 20.09 -28.10 8.51
CA THR A 217 19.86 -28.26 7.06
C THR A 217 19.84 -26.91 6.36
N HIS A 218 20.42 -26.86 5.17
CA HIS A 218 20.32 -25.70 4.29
C HIS A 218 19.82 -26.12 2.90
N GLN A 219 18.50 -26.23 2.73
CA GLN A 219 17.87 -26.83 1.55
C GLN A 219 16.46 -26.30 1.33
N GLY A 220 15.83 -26.64 0.20
CA GLY A 220 14.48 -26.20 -0.16
C GLY A 220 14.45 -25.22 -1.32
N LYS A 221 13.31 -24.54 -1.46
CA LYS A 221 13.16 -23.43 -2.42
C LYS A 221 13.83 -22.19 -1.85
N THR A 222 14.38 -21.33 -2.73
CA THR A 222 14.93 -20.04 -2.30
C THR A 222 13.86 -19.15 -1.69
N ALA A 223 14.23 -18.51 -0.58
CA ALA A 223 13.42 -17.53 0.12
C ALA A 223 12.93 -16.36 -0.77
N PRO A 224 11.74 -15.82 -0.49
CA PRO A 224 11.23 -14.64 -1.16
C PRO A 224 11.93 -13.41 -0.57
N MET A 225 12.79 -12.77 -1.36
CA MET A 225 13.62 -11.64 -0.90
C MET A 225 12.82 -10.35 -0.74
N GLN A 226 11.98 -10.32 0.29
CA GLN A 226 11.04 -9.26 0.59
C GLN A 226 11.05 -9.00 2.10
N THR A 227 10.97 -7.72 2.49
CA THR A 227 11.19 -7.30 3.89
C THR A 227 10.09 -7.78 4.84
N ASP A 228 8.87 -7.89 4.35
CA ASP A 228 7.66 -8.24 5.10
C ASP A 228 7.09 -9.61 4.66
N ASP A 229 7.92 -10.49 4.14
CA ASP A 229 7.52 -11.80 3.63
C ASP A 229 6.75 -12.67 4.65
N GLU A 230 7.06 -12.54 5.94
CA GLU A 230 6.32 -13.22 7.02
C GLU A 230 4.82 -12.85 7.07
N ALA A 231 4.44 -11.69 6.50
CA ALA A 231 3.04 -11.24 6.41
C ALA A 231 2.33 -11.71 5.12
N HIS A 232 3.04 -12.30 4.16
CA HIS A 232 2.55 -12.59 2.80
C HIS A 232 2.46 -14.10 2.53
N LEU A 233 1.31 -14.68 2.89
CA LEU A 233 1.07 -16.12 2.76
C LEU A 233 1.18 -16.63 1.31
N GLU A 234 0.94 -15.77 0.32
CA GLU A 234 0.97 -16.12 -1.10
C GLU A 234 2.39 -16.26 -1.68
N ILE A 235 3.41 -15.70 -1.02
CA ILE A 235 4.83 -15.88 -1.38
C ILE A 235 5.60 -16.77 -0.40
N LYS A 236 5.02 -17.08 0.76
CA LYS A 236 5.59 -17.94 1.79
C LYS A 236 6.03 -19.29 1.22
N ARG A 237 7.25 -19.70 1.52
CA ARG A 237 7.82 -20.99 1.09
C ARG A 237 7.44 -22.11 2.07
N ASP A 238 7.49 -23.34 1.57
CA ASP A 238 7.30 -24.56 2.35
C ASP A 238 8.64 -25.13 2.86
N ILE A 239 8.56 -26.07 3.80
CA ILE A 239 9.69 -26.85 4.33
C ILE A 239 9.61 -28.32 3.88
N GLU A 240 9.06 -28.58 2.69
CA GLU A 240 8.77 -29.95 2.24
C GLU A 240 10.05 -30.80 2.10
N ALA A 241 11.17 -30.19 1.67
CA ALA A 241 12.46 -30.87 1.56
C ALA A 241 12.97 -31.40 2.92
N ASP A 242 12.76 -30.63 3.99
CA ASP A 242 13.15 -30.98 5.35
C ASP A 242 12.22 -32.03 5.97
N ILE A 243 10.91 -31.90 5.73
CA ILE A 243 9.91 -32.92 6.11
C ILE A 243 10.24 -34.25 5.42
N GLU A 244 10.58 -34.24 4.14
CA GLU A 244 10.94 -35.45 3.39
C GLU A 244 12.23 -36.07 3.94
N LEU A 245 13.27 -35.27 4.23
CA LEU A 245 14.54 -35.76 4.78
C LEU A 245 14.36 -36.38 6.17
N ALA A 246 13.68 -35.67 7.09
CA ALA A 246 13.30 -36.19 8.40
C ALA A 246 12.45 -37.46 8.26
N GLY A 247 11.65 -37.52 7.20
CA GLY A 247 10.85 -38.65 6.80
C GLY A 247 11.59 -39.73 6.02
N VAL A 248 12.91 -39.75 5.87
CA VAL A 248 13.63 -40.94 5.33
C VAL A 248 14.79 -41.37 6.20
N VAL A 249 15.15 -40.57 7.20
CA VAL A 249 16.24 -40.84 8.14
C VAL A 249 15.70 -41.03 9.55
N ASP A 250 15.79 -42.25 10.07
CA ASP A 250 15.41 -42.54 11.45
C ASP A 250 16.50 -42.09 12.44
N GLY A 251 16.10 -41.66 13.63
CA GLY A 251 17.01 -41.30 14.73
C GLY A 251 17.45 -39.83 14.79
N ILE A 252 16.88 -38.97 13.95
CA ILE A 252 16.99 -37.50 14.08
C ILE A 252 15.94 -37.03 15.09
N ASP A 253 16.37 -36.38 16.17
CA ASP A 253 15.45 -35.86 17.19
C ASP A 253 14.96 -34.46 16.82
N VAL A 254 15.87 -33.58 16.39
CA VAL A 254 15.58 -32.20 16.00
C VAL A 254 16.23 -31.86 14.66
N LEU A 255 15.50 -31.17 13.79
CA LEU A 255 15.98 -30.63 12.52
C LEU A 255 15.74 -29.11 12.51
N LEU A 256 16.82 -28.34 12.37
CA LEU A 256 16.79 -26.88 12.28
C LEU A 256 17.19 -26.48 10.85
N ALA A 257 16.26 -25.87 10.11
CA ALA A 257 16.38 -25.61 8.68
C ALA A 257 16.67 -24.15 8.35
N GLY A 258 17.29 -23.93 7.19
CA GLY A 258 17.60 -22.64 6.54
C GLY A 258 17.22 -22.64 5.05
N HIS A 259 17.61 -21.62 4.29
CA HIS A 259 17.43 -21.40 2.85
C HIS A 259 16.06 -20.88 2.37
N ALA A 260 14.97 -21.42 2.94
CA ALA A 260 13.62 -21.14 2.48
C ALA A 260 12.95 -19.94 3.18
N ASP A 261 13.50 -19.48 4.31
CA ASP A 261 12.94 -18.46 5.20
C ASP A 261 11.46 -18.71 5.55
N ALA A 262 11.08 -19.99 5.64
CA ALA A 262 9.68 -20.36 5.73
C ALA A 262 9.04 -20.02 7.08
N GLY A 263 9.82 -19.83 8.15
CA GLY A 263 9.33 -19.50 9.49
C GLY A 263 8.25 -20.44 10.05
N THR A 264 8.65 -21.31 10.98
CA THR A 264 7.75 -22.22 11.70
C THR A 264 7.47 -21.69 13.11
N GLU A 265 6.32 -21.04 13.29
CA GLU A 265 5.91 -20.47 14.59
C GLU A 265 5.88 -21.50 15.73
N GLN A 266 5.70 -22.77 15.40
CA GLN A 266 5.69 -23.91 16.32
C GLN A 266 6.44 -25.08 15.68
N PRO A 267 6.96 -26.04 16.47
CA PRO A 267 7.62 -27.23 15.93
C PRO A 267 6.70 -28.05 15.04
N VAL A 268 7.16 -28.35 13.82
CA VAL A 268 6.49 -29.31 12.93
C VAL A 268 6.99 -30.70 13.29
N VAL A 269 6.09 -31.59 13.72
CA VAL A 269 6.44 -32.96 14.09
C VAL A 269 6.28 -33.88 12.89
N HIS A 270 7.35 -34.54 12.48
CA HIS A 270 7.26 -35.52 11.41
C HIS A 270 6.44 -36.74 11.90
N PRO A 271 5.36 -37.15 11.21
CA PRO A 271 4.38 -38.11 11.74
C PRO A 271 4.92 -39.53 11.90
N ARG A 272 5.99 -39.90 11.19
CA ARG A 272 6.58 -41.25 11.30
C ARG A 272 7.70 -41.32 12.33
N THR A 273 8.59 -40.34 12.31
CA THR A 273 9.86 -40.40 13.04
C THR A 273 9.80 -39.63 14.36
N GLY A 274 8.82 -38.76 14.54
CA GLY A 274 8.72 -37.88 15.71
C GLY A 274 9.72 -36.72 15.68
N THR A 275 10.52 -36.57 14.62
CA THR A 275 11.51 -35.48 14.47
C THR A 275 10.82 -34.12 14.56
N LEU A 276 11.34 -33.24 15.40
CA LEU A 276 10.89 -31.85 15.53
C LEU A 276 11.61 -30.99 14.50
N ILE A 277 10.87 -30.31 13.63
CA ILE A 277 11.40 -29.49 12.55
C ILE A 277 11.07 -28.02 12.82
N MET A 278 12.07 -27.14 12.77
CA MET A 278 11.87 -25.70 12.88
C MET A 278 12.80 -24.89 11.96
N GLN A 279 12.35 -23.68 11.62
CA GLN A 279 13.06 -22.68 10.81
C GLN A 279 12.59 -21.27 11.22
N THR A 280 13.46 -20.26 11.16
CA THR A 280 13.09 -18.84 11.32
C THR A 280 12.80 -18.20 9.95
N TYR A 281 12.28 -16.97 9.95
CA TYR A 281 12.10 -16.16 8.73
C TYR A 281 13.41 -15.53 8.21
N GLY A 282 14.58 -15.98 8.68
CA GLY A 282 15.85 -15.41 8.26
C GLY A 282 16.14 -14.01 8.84
N GLN A 283 17.20 -13.40 8.31
CA GLN A 283 17.68 -12.02 8.51
C GLN A 283 17.92 -11.58 9.97
N GLY A 284 17.85 -12.52 10.91
CA GLY A 284 17.92 -12.24 12.35
C GLY A 284 16.72 -11.48 12.90
N PHE A 285 15.57 -11.48 12.20
CA PHE A 285 14.34 -10.83 12.69
C PHE A 285 13.70 -11.62 13.83
N HIS A 286 13.88 -12.93 13.83
CA HIS A 286 13.39 -13.84 14.86
C HIS A 286 14.52 -14.72 15.38
N LEU A 287 14.55 -14.93 16.70
CA LEU A 287 15.33 -15.98 17.33
C LEU A 287 14.46 -17.21 17.50
N GLY A 288 14.89 -18.34 16.95
CA GLY A 288 14.27 -19.62 17.19
C GLY A 288 14.52 -20.09 18.63
N PHE A 289 13.45 -20.49 19.33
CA PHE A 289 13.51 -21.08 20.67
C PHE A 289 12.84 -22.44 20.63
N LEU A 290 13.56 -23.50 21.03
CA LEU A 290 13.02 -24.84 21.19
C LEU A 290 13.56 -25.47 22.48
N GLN A 291 12.70 -25.67 23.46
CA GLN A 291 13.01 -26.41 24.67
C GLN A 291 12.51 -27.84 24.57
N VAL A 292 13.37 -28.82 24.87
CA VAL A 292 13.03 -30.24 24.86
C VAL A 292 13.38 -30.88 26.21
N GLN A 293 12.52 -31.74 26.71
CA GLN A 293 12.79 -32.60 27.86
C GLN A 293 13.17 -33.99 27.36
N VAL A 294 14.38 -34.43 27.67
CA VAL A 294 14.95 -35.68 27.17
C VAL A 294 15.19 -36.64 28.33
N ASP A 295 14.77 -37.90 28.18
CA ASP A 295 15.26 -39.00 29.01
C ASP A 295 16.64 -39.39 28.49
N THR A 296 17.71 -39.03 29.20
CA THR A 296 19.09 -39.24 28.72
C THR A 296 19.51 -40.72 28.73
N VAL A 297 18.75 -41.59 29.39
CA VAL A 297 19.01 -43.05 29.37
C VAL A 297 18.26 -43.71 28.22
N LYS A 298 17.01 -43.32 27.97
CA LYS A 298 16.22 -43.83 26.84
C LYS A 298 16.52 -43.13 25.51
N GLN A 299 17.18 -41.97 25.56
CA GLN A 299 17.44 -41.09 24.43
C GLN A 299 16.15 -40.71 23.70
N GLU A 300 15.12 -40.35 24.46
CA GLU A 300 13.76 -40.07 23.97
C GLU A 300 13.32 -38.66 24.39
N VAL A 301 12.74 -37.91 23.45
CA VAL A 301 12.09 -36.62 23.72
C VAL A 301 10.72 -36.87 24.36
N LEU A 302 10.57 -36.46 25.61
CA LEU A 302 9.36 -36.66 26.41
C LEU A 302 8.35 -35.53 26.25
N ALA A 303 8.84 -34.30 26.12
CA ALA A 303 8.04 -33.09 25.96
C ALA A 303 8.86 -32.02 25.25
N TYR A 304 8.18 -31.08 24.58
CA TYR A 304 8.82 -29.95 23.92
C TYR A 304 7.92 -28.72 23.90
N GLU A 305 8.54 -27.55 23.84
CA GLU A 305 7.90 -26.26 23.58
C GLU A 305 8.79 -25.49 22.62
N GLY A 306 8.23 -24.99 21.52
CA GLY A 306 8.98 -24.19 20.56
C GLY A 306 8.21 -22.97 20.10
N ARG A 307 8.92 -21.89 19.80
CA ARG A 307 8.36 -20.65 19.26
C ARG A 307 9.43 -19.82 18.55
N LEU A 308 9.00 -18.93 17.67
CA LEU A 308 9.85 -17.87 17.15
C LEU A 308 9.69 -16.62 18.04
N VAL A 309 10.81 -16.04 18.45
CA VAL A 309 10.83 -14.87 19.32
C VAL A 309 11.28 -13.66 18.50
N PRO A 310 10.41 -12.67 18.25
CA PRO A 310 10.79 -11.47 17.52
C PRO A 310 11.93 -10.71 18.22
N VAL A 311 12.88 -10.23 17.44
CA VAL A 311 13.96 -9.35 17.93
C VAL A 311 13.46 -7.90 17.91
N ASP A 312 12.62 -7.56 18.90
CA ASP A 312 12.09 -6.21 19.11
C ASP A 312 13.25 -5.25 19.44
N SER A 313 13.67 -4.46 18.44
CA SER A 313 14.83 -3.59 18.54
C SER A 313 14.58 -2.37 19.42
N ASP A 314 13.31 -2.00 19.63
CA ASP A 314 12.93 -0.85 20.43
C ASP A 314 13.01 -1.17 21.94
N ARG A 315 12.94 -2.45 22.29
CA ARG A 315 13.01 -2.94 23.69
C ARG A 315 14.36 -3.56 24.08
N LEU A 316 15.24 -3.81 23.12
CA LEU A 316 16.52 -4.47 23.35
C LEU A 316 17.68 -3.49 23.19
N GLU A 317 18.49 -3.36 24.23
CA GLU A 317 19.77 -2.65 24.15
C GLU A 317 20.76 -3.42 23.27
N PRO A 318 21.58 -2.76 22.45
CA PRO A 318 22.60 -3.43 21.64
C PRO A 318 23.70 -4.05 22.50
N HIS A 319 24.03 -5.32 22.25
CA HIS A 319 25.11 -6.01 22.95
C HIS A 319 26.47 -5.34 22.70
N ALA A 320 27.07 -4.80 23.76
CA ALA A 320 28.20 -3.88 23.68
C ALA A 320 29.41 -4.43 22.92
N ARG A 321 29.75 -5.72 23.08
CA ARG A 321 30.91 -6.32 22.38
C ARG A 321 30.64 -6.53 20.89
N VAL A 322 29.41 -6.90 20.54
CA VAL A 322 29.02 -7.14 19.14
C VAL A 322 28.95 -5.80 18.42
N ALA A 323 28.27 -4.81 19.02
CA ALA A 323 28.22 -3.44 18.51
C ALA A 323 29.63 -2.83 18.37
N GLY A 324 30.51 -3.02 19.35
CA GLY A 324 31.89 -2.52 19.30
C GLY A 324 32.72 -3.13 18.16
N LYS A 325 32.58 -4.43 17.90
CA LYS A 325 33.24 -5.10 16.76
C LYS A 325 32.70 -4.60 15.42
N LEU A 326 31.38 -4.51 15.30
CA LEU A 326 30.75 -4.00 14.09
C LEU A 326 31.22 -2.57 13.79
N ALA A 327 31.24 -1.69 14.80
CA ALA A 327 31.76 -0.33 14.67
C ALA A 327 33.24 -0.29 14.24
N ALA A 328 34.07 -1.18 14.78
CA ALA A 328 35.47 -1.28 14.39
C ALA A 328 35.64 -1.70 12.92
N TYR A 329 34.83 -2.63 12.41
CA TYR A 329 34.82 -2.97 10.99
C TYR A 329 34.35 -1.81 10.13
N ARG A 330 33.26 -1.14 10.52
CA ARG A 330 32.74 0.05 9.82
C ARG A 330 33.79 1.16 9.71
N SER A 331 34.56 1.40 10.76
CA SER A 331 35.62 2.42 10.77
C SER A 331 36.77 2.16 9.79
N ARG A 332 37.00 0.89 9.39
CA ARG A 332 38.01 0.53 8.38
C ARG A 332 37.54 0.82 6.94
N HIS A 333 36.23 1.06 6.79
CA HIS A 333 35.53 1.27 5.53
C HIS A 333 34.64 2.52 5.61
N SER A 334 35.10 3.58 6.29
CA SER A 334 34.28 4.78 6.55
C SER A 334 33.82 5.46 5.26
N GLU A 335 34.55 5.29 4.16
CA GLU A 335 34.25 5.86 2.84
C GLU A 335 32.89 5.44 2.27
N ILE A 336 32.38 4.26 2.61
CA ILE A 336 31.07 3.81 2.12
C ILE A 336 29.91 4.24 3.03
N TYR A 337 30.19 4.75 4.23
CA TYR A 337 29.18 5.23 5.17
C TYR A 337 28.91 6.75 5.05
N GLU A 338 29.57 7.43 4.12
CA GLU A 338 29.24 8.81 3.76
C GLU A 338 27.91 8.88 2.99
N ILE A 339 27.18 9.98 3.15
CA ILE A 339 25.92 10.24 2.43
C ILE A 339 26.28 10.46 0.95
N VAL A 340 25.64 9.70 0.07
CA VAL A 340 25.80 9.79 -1.38
C VAL A 340 24.57 10.35 -2.09
N GLY A 341 23.47 10.58 -1.40
CA GLY A 341 22.27 11.19 -1.95
C GLY A 341 21.11 11.14 -0.96
N HIS A 342 19.90 11.47 -1.43
CA HIS A 342 18.67 11.36 -0.65
C HIS A 342 17.61 10.58 -1.43
N ALA A 343 16.80 9.79 -0.72
CA ALA A 343 15.56 9.23 -1.26
C ALA A 343 14.39 10.10 -0.80
N SER A 344 13.50 10.51 -1.72
CA SER A 344 12.33 11.32 -1.37
C SER A 344 11.32 10.57 -0.49
N ASP A 345 11.35 9.24 -0.58
CA ASP A 345 10.46 8.31 0.11
C ASP A 345 11.16 6.96 0.28
N ARG A 346 10.54 6.01 1.01
CA ARG A 346 11.04 4.63 1.11
C ARG A 346 10.94 3.94 -0.26
N LEU A 347 12.04 3.37 -0.73
CA LEU A 347 12.07 2.53 -1.92
C LEU A 347 12.01 1.06 -1.47
N ASN A 348 10.87 0.40 -1.74
CA ASN A 348 10.66 -0.99 -1.36
C ASN A 348 11.18 -2.01 -2.38
N ARG A 349 11.32 -3.25 -1.91
CA ARG A 349 11.46 -4.47 -2.71
C ARG A 349 10.21 -5.34 -2.59
N ARG A 350 9.83 -5.97 -3.70
CA ARG A 350 8.69 -6.91 -3.78
C ARG A 350 9.06 -8.14 -4.61
N TYR A 351 8.58 -9.29 -4.19
CA TYR A 351 8.95 -10.56 -4.80
C TYR A 351 7.97 -11.03 -5.88
N ASN A 352 6.67 -10.83 -5.69
CA ASN A 352 5.60 -11.24 -6.61
C ASN A 352 5.02 -10.10 -7.46
N GLU A 353 5.37 -8.85 -7.18
CA GLU A 353 4.87 -7.68 -7.89
C GLU A 353 5.98 -6.67 -8.27
N GLU A 354 5.59 -5.64 -9.00
CA GLU A 354 6.46 -4.53 -9.36
C GLU A 354 6.89 -3.75 -8.11
N SER A 355 8.20 -3.50 -7.97
CA SER A 355 8.77 -2.79 -6.82
C SER A 355 9.53 -1.53 -7.21
N ASP A 356 9.67 -0.60 -6.26
CA ASP A 356 10.30 0.69 -6.50
C ASP A 356 11.80 0.52 -6.82
N LEU A 357 12.51 -0.30 -6.03
CA LEU A 357 13.91 -0.64 -6.29
C LEU A 357 14.07 -1.47 -7.57
N GLY A 358 13.15 -2.38 -7.84
CA GLY A 358 13.15 -3.18 -9.06
C GLY A 358 13.10 -2.32 -10.32
N ASN A 359 12.18 -1.37 -10.33
CA ASN A 359 12.04 -0.39 -11.40
C ASN A 359 13.27 0.49 -11.54
N LEU A 360 13.78 1.02 -10.43
CA LEU A 360 14.99 1.84 -10.42
C LEU A 360 16.17 1.07 -11.00
N PHE A 361 16.36 -0.19 -10.61
CA PHE A 361 17.47 -1.01 -11.05
C PHE A 361 17.35 -1.35 -12.54
N ALA A 362 16.14 -1.66 -13.02
CA ALA A 362 15.89 -1.86 -14.44
C ALA A 362 16.14 -0.58 -15.25
N ASP A 363 15.76 0.60 -14.73
CA ASP A 363 15.99 1.90 -15.38
C ASP A 363 17.48 2.22 -15.51
N ILE A 364 18.26 2.03 -14.44
CA ILE A 364 19.71 2.26 -14.45
C ILE A 364 20.39 1.34 -15.46
N ARG A 365 20.06 0.04 -15.46
CA ARG A 365 20.63 -0.92 -16.43
C ARG A 365 20.30 -0.55 -17.87
N ARG A 366 19.05 -0.16 -18.14
CA ARG A 366 18.60 0.26 -19.47
C ARG A 366 19.38 1.49 -19.96
N ALA A 367 19.58 2.46 -19.08
CA ALA A 367 20.24 3.73 -19.41
C ALA A 367 21.74 3.57 -19.72
N GLU A 368 22.46 2.75 -18.97
CA GLU A 368 23.93 2.64 -19.03
C GLU A 368 24.47 2.35 -20.46
N ASN A 369 23.78 1.50 -21.22
CA ASN A 369 24.18 1.10 -22.58
C ASN A 369 23.14 1.47 -23.66
N GLY A 370 22.12 2.28 -23.32
CA GLY A 370 21.06 2.67 -24.25
C GLY A 370 20.25 1.50 -24.81
N ALA A 371 20.02 0.45 -24.00
CA ALA A 371 19.23 -0.70 -24.41
C ALA A 371 17.75 -0.33 -24.58
N GLN A 372 17.01 -1.06 -25.41
CA GLN A 372 15.57 -0.86 -25.55
C GLN A 372 14.85 -1.23 -24.25
N ILE A 373 15.32 -2.30 -23.60
CA ILE A 373 14.76 -2.87 -22.38
C ILE A 373 15.85 -2.96 -21.30
N GLY A 374 15.49 -2.70 -20.05
CA GLY A 374 16.28 -3.10 -18.88
C GLY A 374 15.52 -4.09 -18.02
N VAL A 375 16.23 -5.04 -17.38
CA VAL A 375 15.62 -6.02 -16.48
C VAL A 375 16.42 -6.18 -15.19
N SER A 376 15.73 -6.45 -14.08
CA SER A 376 16.31 -6.82 -12.79
C SER A 376 15.55 -8.00 -12.19
N LEU A 377 16.22 -8.81 -11.38
CA LEU A 377 15.58 -9.92 -10.66
C LEU A 377 15.18 -9.47 -9.26
N SER A 378 13.97 -9.82 -8.81
CA SER A 378 13.54 -9.55 -7.42
C SER A 378 14.47 -10.20 -6.40
N GLY A 379 14.94 -11.42 -6.65
CA GLY A 379 15.88 -12.13 -5.76
C GLY A 379 17.24 -11.43 -5.59
N ALA A 380 17.59 -10.49 -6.47
CA ALA A 380 18.84 -9.73 -6.39
C ALA A 380 18.71 -8.43 -5.55
N ILE A 381 17.50 -8.08 -5.10
CA ILE A 381 17.24 -6.88 -4.29
C ILE A 381 17.15 -7.31 -2.83
N ARG A 382 18.15 -6.94 -2.04
CA ARG A 382 18.40 -7.58 -0.73
C ARG A 382 18.02 -6.71 0.47
N ARG A 383 17.75 -5.43 0.24
CA ARG A 383 17.37 -4.48 1.29
C ARG A 383 16.58 -3.31 0.71
N ASP A 384 15.60 -2.82 1.45
CA ASP A 384 14.92 -1.56 1.17
C ASP A 384 15.84 -0.36 1.39
N ILE A 385 15.53 0.77 0.76
CA ILE A 385 16.15 2.06 1.05
C ILE A 385 15.14 2.94 1.79
N PRO A 386 15.40 3.35 3.04
CA PRO A 386 14.52 4.26 3.77
C PRO A 386 14.51 5.66 3.15
N ALA A 387 13.47 6.45 3.44
CA ALA A 387 13.40 7.86 3.08
C ALA A 387 14.52 8.66 3.77
N GLY A 388 14.99 9.73 3.11
CA GLY A 388 16.01 10.63 3.67
C GLY A 388 17.43 10.32 3.19
N PRO A 389 18.47 10.61 4.00
CA PRO A 389 19.87 10.44 3.59
C PRO A 389 20.23 8.98 3.29
N VAL A 390 20.88 8.76 2.16
CA VAL A 390 21.30 7.43 1.68
C VAL A 390 22.81 7.37 1.62
N THR A 391 23.40 6.32 2.21
CA THR A 391 24.84 6.04 2.15
C THR A 391 25.17 5.02 1.07
N ALA A 392 26.43 4.97 0.62
CA ALA A 392 26.84 3.95 -0.35
C ALA A 392 26.66 2.53 0.23
N ALA A 393 26.92 2.34 1.54
CA ALA A 393 26.72 1.06 2.23
C ALA A 393 25.26 0.57 2.10
N MET A 394 24.27 1.46 2.25
CA MET A 394 22.86 1.09 2.08
C MET A 394 22.54 0.64 0.65
N LEU A 395 23.12 1.29 -0.36
CA LEU A 395 22.94 0.90 -1.76
C LEU A 395 23.61 -0.44 -2.08
N LEU A 396 24.80 -0.66 -1.52
CA LEU A 396 25.54 -1.91 -1.66
C LEU A 396 24.93 -3.05 -0.85
N ASP A 397 24.21 -2.77 0.23
CA ASP A 397 23.39 -3.77 0.92
C ASP A 397 22.10 -4.06 0.16
N ALA A 398 21.48 -3.05 -0.46
CA ALA A 398 20.33 -3.25 -1.34
C ALA A 398 20.69 -4.10 -2.58
N TYR A 399 21.94 -3.98 -3.04
CA TYR A 399 22.49 -4.77 -4.15
C TYR A 399 23.94 -5.24 -3.87
N PRO A 400 24.14 -6.37 -3.17
CA PRO A 400 25.47 -6.81 -2.73
C PRO A 400 26.26 -7.57 -3.78
N PHE A 401 25.76 -7.72 -5.00
CA PHE A 401 26.41 -8.51 -6.06
C PHE A 401 27.41 -7.68 -6.88
N ILE A 402 28.37 -8.35 -7.54
CA ILE A 402 29.42 -7.76 -8.40
C ILE A 402 29.15 -8.01 -9.89
N ASP A 403 27.90 -8.19 -10.30
CA ASP A 403 27.61 -8.41 -11.71
C ASP A 403 27.78 -7.14 -12.55
N ASP A 404 28.38 -7.33 -13.71
CA ASP A 404 28.44 -6.32 -14.76
C ASP A 404 27.07 -6.16 -15.43
N ILE A 405 26.78 -4.93 -15.87
CA ILE A 405 25.63 -4.64 -16.74
C ILE A 405 25.96 -5.13 -18.14
N ILE A 406 25.34 -6.22 -18.58
CA ILE A 406 25.51 -6.81 -19.91
C ILE A 406 24.30 -6.46 -20.78
N THR A 407 24.54 -5.99 -22.01
CA THR A 407 23.49 -5.84 -23.02
C THR A 407 23.55 -7.01 -23.99
N VAL A 408 22.44 -7.71 -24.18
CA VAL A 408 22.31 -8.85 -25.09
C VAL A 408 21.23 -8.61 -26.16
N ARG A 409 21.26 -9.41 -27.23
CA ARG A 409 20.14 -9.52 -28.19
C ARG A 409 19.24 -10.69 -27.82
N LEU A 410 17.96 -10.42 -27.63
CA LEU A 410 16.92 -11.45 -27.47
C LEU A 410 15.84 -11.32 -28.56
N SER A 411 15.31 -12.45 -29.00
CA SER A 411 14.09 -12.44 -29.81
C SER A 411 12.88 -12.07 -28.94
N GLY A 412 11.81 -11.56 -29.56
CA GLY A 412 10.55 -11.32 -28.87
C GLY A 412 10.00 -12.60 -28.20
N ALA A 413 10.14 -13.76 -28.85
CA ALA A 413 9.81 -15.05 -28.24
C ALA A 413 10.65 -15.36 -26.99
N GLY A 414 11.96 -15.03 -27.01
CA GLY A 414 12.84 -15.17 -25.85
C GLY A 414 12.43 -14.26 -24.69
N ILE A 415 12.01 -13.02 -24.98
CA ILE A 415 11.49 -12.09 -23.98
C ILE A 415 10.20 -12.64 -23.34
N ILE A 416 9.24 -13.12 -24.14
CA ILE A 416 8.01 -13.73 -23.62
C ILE A 416 8.34 -14.95 -22.75
N SER A 417 9.26 -15.82 -23.20
CA SER A 417 9.68 -16.99 -22.42
C SER A 417 10.30 -16.60 -21.07
N ALA A 418 11.09 -15.53 -21.03
CA ALA A 418 11.64 -15.01 -19.79
C ALA A 418 10.56 -14.44 -18.87
N LEU A 419 9.59 -13.70 -19.42
CA LEU A 419 8.45 -13.17 -18.66
C LEU A 419 7.54 -14.27 -18.11
N GLU A 420 7.29 -15.33 -18.87
CA GLU A 420 6.53 -16.50 -18.39
C GLU A 420 7.23 -17.23 -17.25
N HIS A 421 8.56 -17.38 -17.34
CA HIS A 421 9.36 -17.93 -16.24
C HIS A 421 9.27 -17.04 -15.00
N SER A 422 9.43 -15.73 -15.18
CA SER A 422 9.22 -14.71 -14.14
C SER A 422 7.85 -14.84 -13.46
N LEU A 423 6.79 -14.93 -14.26
CA LEU A 423 5.41 -15.04 -13.78
C LEU A 423 5.08 -16.42 -13.18
N SER A 424 5.97 -17.40 -13.21
CA SER A 424 5.81 -18.64 -12.43
C SER A 424 6.01 -18.43 -10.92
N LEU A 425 6.66 -17.32 -10.53
CA LEU A 425 7.08 -16.99 -9.17
C LEU A 425 8.05 -18.00 -8.54
N GLU A 426 8.64 -18.90 -9.34
CA GLU A 426 9.68 -19.82 -8.88
C GLU A 426 10.90 -19.04 -8.35
N ARG A 427 11.27 -17.94 -9.02
CA ARG A 427 12.41 -17.07 -8.67
C ARG A 427 12.03 -15.59 -8.50
N GLY A 428 10.75 -15.36 -8.20
CA GLY A 428 10.18 -14.01 -8.13
C GLY A 428 9.99 -13.39 -9.51
N ILE A 429 9.28 -12.26 -9.53
CA ILE A 429 8.96 -11.55 -10.77
C ILE A 429 10.19 -10.77 -11.28
N MET A 430 10.34 -10.73 -12.60
CA MET A 430 11.32 -9.89 -13.27
C MET A 430 10.82 -8.46 -13.29
N GLN A 431 11.65 -7.55 -12.79
CA GLN A 431 11.41 -6.11 -12.81
C GLN A 431 11.88 -5.56 -14.16
N VAL A 432 11.11 -4.67 -14.77
CA VAL A 432 11.32 -4.29 -16.19
C VAL A 432 11.40 -2.78 -16.37
N SER A 433 12.07 -2.34 -17.45
CA SER A 433 12.11 -0.96 -17.93
C SER A 433 12.07 -0.94 -19.44
N GLY A 434 11.43 0.09 -20.02
CA GLY A 434 11.28 0.24 -21.47
C GLY A 434 10.19 -0.64 -22.10
N MET A 435 9.47 -1.41 -21.30
CA MET A 435 8.31 -2.19 -21.73
C MET A 435 7.15 -2.09 -20.73
N THR A 436 5.95 -2.40 -21.21
CA THR A 436 4.79 -2.74 -20.36
C THR A 436 4.33 -4.15 -20.69
N VAL A 437 3.95 -4.91 -19.66
CA VAL A 437 3.55 -6.31 -19.74
C VAL A 437 2.17 -6.43 -19.13
N ARG A 438 1.20 -6.86 -19.93
CA ARG A 438 -0.12 -7.24 -19.46
C ARG A 438 -0.16 -8.75 -19.31
N TYR A 439 -0.57 -9.24 -18.15
CA TYR A 439 -0.56 -10.67 -17.85
C TYR A 439 -1.78 -11.07 -17.01
N ASP A 440 -2.15 -12.35 -16.99
CA ASP A 440 -3.29 -12.84 -16.20
C ASP A 440 -2.79 -13.96 -15.27
N PRO A 441 -2.74 -13.73 -13.96
CA PRO A 441 -2.24 -14.72 -13.00
C PRO A 441 -3.12 -15.97 -12.91
N ALA A 442 -4.41 -15.89 -13.32
CA ALA A 442 -5.33 -17.02 -13.34
C ALA A 442 -5.07 -18.00 -14.49
N ARG A 443 -4.27 -17.61 -15.50
CA ARG A 443 -3.86 -18.53 -16.57
C ARG A 443 -2.83 -19.54 -16.08
N PRO A 444 -2.77 -20.73 -16.71
CA PRO A 444 -1.73 -21.71 -16.45
C PRO A 444 -0.33 -21.11 -16.57
N ILE A 445 0.59 -21.54 -15.71
CA ILE A 445 2.02 -21.17 -15.79
C ILE A 445 2.54 -21.48 -17.19
N GLY A 446 3.25 -20.53 -17.80
CA GLY A 446 3.72 -20.63 -19.19
C GLY A 446 2.75 -20.07 -20.23
N SER A 447 1.60 -19.53 -19.82
CA SER A 447 0.64 -18.83 -20.69
C SER A 447 -0.01 -17.62 -20.01
N ARG A 448 0.68 -17.01 -19.04
CA ARG A 448 0.19 -15.86 -18.27
C ARG A 448 0.35 -14.55 -19.00
N VAL A 449 1.36 -14.39 -19.85
CA VAL A 449 1.59 -13.16 -20.64
C VAL A 449 0.47 -13.01 -21.67
N ILE A 450 -0.18 -11.85 -21.68
CA ILE A 450 -1.23 -11.50 -22.65
C ILE A 450 -0.67 -10.61 -23.75
N GLU A 451 0.00 -9.53 -23.37
CA GLU A 451 0.56 -8.56 -24.29
C GLU A 451 1.83 -7.97 -23.71
N VAL A 452 2.84 -7.77 -24.56
CA VAL A 452 4.04 -7.00 -24.20
C VAL A 452 4.15 -5.85 -25.19
N ARG A 453 4.39 -4.64 -24.69
CA ARG A 453 4.64 -3.44 -25.50
C ARG A 453 6.00 -2.86 -25.18
N ILE A 454 6.72 -2.42 -26.20
CA ILE A 454 7.99 -1.69 -26.05
C ILE A 454 7.72 -0.27 -26.55
N GLY A 455 7.63 0.68 -25.63
CA GLY A 455 7.01 1.98 -25.94
C GLY A 455 5.55 1.80 -26.36
N GLU A 456 5.19 2.33 -27.53
CA GLU A 456 3.83 2.22 -28.08
C GLU A 456 3.62 1.00 -28.99
N ASP A 457 4.69 0.27 -29.33
CA ASP A 457 4.64 -0.85 -30.25
C ASP A 457 4.38 -2.18 -29.52
N VAL A 458 3.48 -3.00 -30.06
CA VAL A 458 3.30 -4.38 -29.60
C VAL A 458 4.52 -5.21 -29.99
N LEU A 459 5.06 -5.95 -29.04
CA LEU A 459 6.22 -6.81 -29.21
C LEU A 459 5.95 -7.87 -30.29
N ARG A 460 6.88 -7.99 -31.25
CA ARG A 460 6.84 -9.00 -32.31
C ARG A 460 7.77 -10.15 -31.94
N GLN A 461 7.25 -11.37 -31.94
CA GLN A 461 7.99 -12.54 -31.46
C GLN A 461 9.25 -12.87 -32.29
N ASP A 462 9.22 -12.59 -33.59
CA ASP A 462 10.29 -12.83 -34.56
C ASP A 462 11.31 -11.69 -34.64
N ALA A 463 11.03 -10.53 -34.05
CA ALA A 463 11.95 -9.41 -33.99
C ALA A 463 13.00 -9.58 -32.88
N THR A 464 14.14 -8.90 -33.03
CA THR A 464 15.22 -8.88 -32.05
C THR A 464 15.28 -7.53 -31.34
N TYR A 465 15.52 -7.56 -30.02
CA TYR A 465 15.57 -6.39 -29.15
C TYR A 465 16.85 -6.40 -28.31
N THR A 466 17.36 -5.22 -27.96
CA THR A 466 18.47 -5.10 -27.01
C THR A 466 17.95 -5.06 -25.57
N VAL A 467 18.47 -5.94 -24.73
CA VAL A 467 18.05 -6.12 -23.34
C VAL A 467 19.28 -5.97 -22.43
N ALA A 468 19.25 -5.01 -21.52
CA ALA A 468 20.27 -4.82 -20.49
C ALA A 468 19.91 -5.58 -19.20
N ALA A 469 20.83 -6.43 -18.73
CA ALA A 469 20.66 -7.32 -17.59
C ALA A 469 21.98 -7.44 -16.79
N GLY A 470 21.92 -8.06 -15.60
CA GLY A 470 23.14 -8.45 -14.88
C GLY A 470 23.81 -9.70 -15.48
N SER A 471 25.13 -9.81 -15.35
CA SER A 471 25.90 -10.96 -15.86
C SER A 471 25.45 -12.31 -15.30
N PHE A 472 24.94 -12.38 -14.06
CA PHE A 472 24.35 -13.60 -13.50
C PHE A 472 23.17 -14.11 -14.35
N LEU A 473 22.25 -13.21 -14.72
CA LEU A 473 21.10 -13.55 -15.56
C LEU A 473 21.55 -13.99 -16.96
N VAL A 474 22.50 -13.27 -17.55
CA VAL A 474 23.05 -13.59 -18.89
C VAL A 474 23.70 -14.97 -18.94
N ASN A 475 24.28 -15.44 -17.84
CA ASN A 475 24.85 -16.78 -17.74
C ASN A 475 23.80 -17.88 -17.48
N GLY A 476 22.51 -17.57 -17.53
CA GLY A 476 21.41 -18.50 -17.29
C GLY A 476 21.06 -18.70 -15.80
N GLY A 477 21.48 -17.75 -14.95
CA GLY A 477 21.09 -17.71 -13.53
C GLY A 477 19.57 -17.75 -13.35
N ASP A 478 19.12 -18.29 -12.22
CA ASP A 478 17.70 -18.41 -11.87
C ASP A 478 16.82 -19.10 -12.91
N LYS A 479 17.40 -19.99 -13.72
CA LYS A 479 16.71 -20.77 -14.77
C LYS A 479 16.15 -19.93 -15.92
N TYR A 480 16.59 -18.67 -16.07
CA TYR A 480 16.25 -17.83 -17.22
C TYR A 480 17.04 -18.24 -18.48
N THR A 481 16.72 -19.42 -18.99
CA THR A 481 17.42 -20.06 -20.12
C THR A 481 17.39 -19.24 -21.42
N ALA A 482 16.40 -18.35 -21.59
CA ALA A 482 16.32 -17.45 -22.75
C ALA A 482 17.55 -16.51 -22.87
N PHE A 483 18.21 -16.21 -21.76
CA PHE A 483 19.41 -15.38 -21.74
C PHE A 483 20.70 -16.16 -21.99
N LYS A 484 20.66 -17.47 -21.74
CA LYS A 484 21.82 -18.34 -21.93
C LYS A 484 22.20 -18.37 -23.40
N ASP A 485 23.48 -18.18 -23.68
CA ASP A 485 24.06 -18.14 -25.04
C ASP A 485 23.55 -16.99 -25.93
N ALA A 486 22.86 -15.99 -25.36
CA ALA A 486 22.44 -14.80 -26.09
C ALA A 486 23.65 -13.99 -26.59
N GLU A 487 23.53 -13.36 -27.76
CA GLU A 487 24.61 -12.54 -28.33
C GLU A 487 24.83 -11.30 -27.45
N VAL A 488 26.04 -11.20 -26.87
CA VAL A 488 26.47 -10.03 -26.10
C VAL A 488 26.80 -8.88 -27.05
N VAL A 489 26.09 -7.77 -26.89
CA VAL A 489 26.26 -6.52 -27.65
C VAL A 489 27.27 -5.60 -26.98
N ALA A 490 27.19 -5.49 -25.65
CA ALA A 490 28.03 -4.61 -24.86
C ALA A 490 28.21 -5.15 -23.43
N VAL A 491 29.38 -4.91 -22.87
CA VAL A 491 29.69 -5.14 -21.45
C VAL A 491 29.92 -3.77 -20.82
N GLY A 492 29.05 -3.41 -19.88
CA GLY A 492 29.14 -2.19 -19.10
C GLY A 492 29.97 -2.38 -17.83
N ARG A 493 29.86 -1.42 -16.92
CA ARG A 493 30.46 -1.49 -15.58
C ARG A 493 29.64 -2.34 -14.62
N GLU A 494 30.19 -2.58 -13.43
CA GLU A 494 29.50 -3.20 -12.30
C GLU A 494 28.24 -2.41 -11.93
N PHE A 495 27.11 -3.11 -11.75
CA PHE A 495 25.84 -2.46 -11.45
C PHE A 495 25.85 -1.71 -10.11
N SER A 496 26.52 -2.26 -9.10
CA SER A 496 26.63 -1.64 -7.77
C SER A 496 27.27 -0.23 -7.84
N GLN A 497 28.29 -0.06 -8.70
CA GLN A 497 28.93 1.22 -8.95
C GLN A 497 28.01 2.18 -9.70
N ALA A 498 27.28 1.68 -10.71
CA ALA A 498 26.29 2.48 -11.43
C ALA A 498 25.18 3.00 -10.50
N LEU A 499 24.73 2.17 -9.56
CA LEU A 499 23.73 2.53 -8.55
C LEU A 499 24.23 3.63 -7.61
N VAL A 500 25.45 3.51 -7.07
CA VAL A 500 26.04 4.55 -6.21
C VAL A 500 26.20 5.88 -6.96
N ASP A 501 26.69 5.84 -8.20
CA ASP A 501 26.85 7.06 -9.00
C ASP A 501 25.51 7.70 -9.39
N TYR A 502 24.47 6.89 -9.58
CA TYR A 502 23.12 7.40 -9.85
C TYR A 502 22.62 8.30 -8.71
N PHE A 503 22.83 7.90 -7.45
CA PHE A 503 22.50 8.70 -6.28
C PHE A 503 23.42 9.91 -6.12
N ARG A 504 24.74 9.77 -6.33
CA ARG A 504 25.71 10.89 -6.22
C ARG A 504 25.43 12.04 -7.16
N THR A 505 24.81 11.75 -8.30
CA THR A 505 24.57 12.74 -9.36
C THR A 505 23.21 13.44 -9.25
N ARG A 506 22.43 13.17 -8.18
CA ARG A 506 21.09 13.70 -7.97
C ARG A 506 20.91 14.20 -6.54
N ASP A 507 20.25 15.35 -6.40
CA ASP A 507 19.95 15.92 -5.08
C ASP A 507 18.98 15.02 -4.29
N SER A 508 17.98 14.46 -4.99
CA SER A 508 17.01 13.51 -4.45
C SER A 508 16.56 12.52 -5.54
N VAL A 509 16.38 11.26 -5.17
CA VAL A 509 15.86 10.18 -6.02
C VAL A 509 14.40 9.94 -5.65
N ALA A 510 13.51 10.12 -6.63
CA ALA A 510 12.08 9.87 -6.49
C ALA A 510 11.71 8.39 -6.75
N ILE A 511 10.53 7.98 -6.30
CA ILE A 511 9.96 6.66 -6.61
C ILE A 511 9.73 6.55 -8.13
N PRO A 512 10.29 5.54 -8.81
CA PRO A 512 9.99 5.30 -10.22
C PRO A 512 8.50 4.98 -10.42
N ALA A 513 7.90 5.50 -11.50
CA ALA A 513 6.54 5.11 -11.86
C ALA A 513 6.44 3.59 -12.07
N ARG A 514 5.43 2.99 -11.43
CA ARG A 514 5.00 1.60 -11.66
C ARG A 514 4.08 1.52 -12.88
N GLY A 515 3.35 0.41 -13.02
CA GLY A 515 2.45 0.17 -14.14
C GLY A 515 3.15 -0.45 -15.34
N ARG A 516 4.32 -1.04 -15.13
CA ARG A 516 5.07 -1.78 -16.16
C ARG A 516 4.65 -3.24 -16.17
N LEU A 517 4.19 -3.77 -15.05
CA LEU A 517 3.64 -5.12 -14.92
C LEU A 517 2.18 -5.01 -14.50
N LEU A 518 1.26 -5.32 -15.42
CA LEU A 518 -0.16 -5.05 -15.31
C LEU A 518 -0.94 -6.39 -15.26
N PRO A 519 -1.27 -6.91 -14.07
CA PRO A 519 -2.15 -8.06 -13.95
C PRO A 519 -3.56 -7.71 -14.46
N GLU A 520 -4.16 -8.60 -15.25
CA GLU A 520 -5.59 -8.60 -15.54
C GLU A 520 -6.35 -9.09 -14.31
N GLY A 521 -7.49 -8.46 -14.04
CA GLY A 521 -8.38 -8.85 -12.95
C GLY A 521 -8.10 -8.19 -11.61
N GLU A 522 -6.96 -7.51 -11.42
CA GLU A 522 -6.77 -6.64 -10.26
C GLU A 522 -7.59 -5.36 -10.44
N ARG A 523 -8.67 -5.28 -9.66
CA ARG A 523 -9.54 -4.12 -9.59
C ARG A 523 -9.00 -3.18 -8.51
N PRO A 524 -8.78 -1.89 -8.82
CA PRO A 524 -8.27 -0.97 -7.82
C PRO A 524 -9.31 -0.64 -6.75
N ASN A 525 -8.86 -0.20 -5.60
CA ASN A 525 -9.71 0.44 -4.59
C ASN A 525 -9.89 1.92 -4.92
N PHE A 526 -11.01 2.48 -4.48
CA PHE A 526 -11.34 3.89 -4.69
C PHE A 526 -11.73 4.57 -3.38
N ILE A 527 -11.12 5.72 -3.11
CA ILE A 527 -11.54 6.60 -2.02
C ILE A 527 -11.77 7.99 -2.59
N VAL A 528 -13.02 8.45 -2.59
CA VAL A 528 -13.38 9.81 -2.97
C VAL A 528 -13.68 10.60 -1.71
N VAL A 529 -12.80 11.54 -1.39
CA VAL A 529 -12.90 12.46 -0.26
C VAL A 529 -13.50 13.77 -0.77
N LEU A 530 -14.65 14.15 -0.21
CA LEU A 530 -15.37 15.38 -0.50
C LEU A 530 -15.45 16.25 0.75
N THR A 531 -14.82 17.42 0.70
CA THR A 531 -14.91 18.45 1.75
C THR A 531 -16.01 19.45 1.42
N ASP A 532 -16.55 20.09 2.46
CA ASP A 532 -17.71 20.99 2.33
C ASP A 532 -17.26 22.44 2.54
N ASP A 533 -17.50 23.32 1.58
CA ASP A 533 -17.15 24.76 1.64
C ASP A 533 -15.63 25.06 1.76
N GLN A 534 -14.78 24.20 1.20
CA GLN A 534 -13.36 24.47 1.13
C GLN A 534 -13.01 25.34 -0.07
N GLY A 535 -12.29 26.43 0.17
CA GLY A 535 -11.85 27.36 -0.86
C GLY A 535 -10.63 26.88 -1.63
N TYR A 536 -10.48 27.44 -2.84
CA TYR A 536 -9.41 27.10 -3.78
C TYR A 536 -8.01 27.25 -3.19
N ASN A 537 -7.79 28.27 -2.35
CA ASN A 537 -6.48 28.63 -1.82
C ASN A 537 -6.27 28.20 -0.35
N ASP A 538 -7.09 27.26 0.14
CA ASP A 538 -7.00 26.82 1.54
C ASP A 538 -6.00 25.67 1.77
N LEU A 539 -5.34 25.18 0.71
CA LEU A 539 -4.28 24.18 0.78
C LEU A 539 -2.92 24.78 0.42
N GLY A 540 -1.84 24.29 1.05
CA GLY A 540 -0.46 24.73 0.80
C GLY A 540 -0.07 24.64 -0.68
N VAL A 541 -0.37 23.52 -1.34
CA VAL A 541 -0.14 23.32 -2.80
C VAL A 541 -0.99 24.21 -3.72
N TYR A 542 -2.00 24.88 -3.19
CA TYR A 542 -2.75 25.93 -3.89
C TYR A 542 -2.41 27.34 -3.40
N GLY A 543 -1.38 27.47 -2.56
CA GLY A 543 -0.80 28.74 -2.12
C GLY A 543 -1.37 29.29 -0.81
N SER A 544 -1.96 28.45 0.06
CA SER A 544 -2.40 28.91 1.37
C SER A 544 -1.22 29.52 2.15
N PRO A 545 -1.36 30.75 2.68
CA PRO A 545 -0.26 31.40 3.40
C PRO A 545 -0.12 30.92 4.85
N ASP A 546 -1.19 30.37 5.44
CA ASP A 546 -1.34 30.25 6.88
C ASP A 546 -2.14 29.02 7.36
N ILE A 547 -2.71 28.20 6.47
CA ILE A 547 -3.24 26.87 6.79
C ILE A 547 -2.18 25.82 6.44
N ARG A 548 -1.83 24.95 7.40
CA ARG A 548 -0.77 23.95 7.21
C ARG A 548 -1.34 22.62 6.74
N THR A 549 -1.04 22.22 5.51
CA THR A 549 -1.54 20.95 4.93
C THR A 549 -0.43 20.06 4.37
N PRO A 550 0.58 19.68 5.19
CA PRO A 550 1.74 18.93 4.71
C PRO A 550 1.39 17.55 4.13
N VAL A 551 0.32 16.90 4.58
CA VAL A 551 -0.09 15.59 4.03
C VAL A 551 -0.71 15.75 2.65
N LEU A 552 -1.61 16.71 2.46
CA LEU A 552 -2.21 17.02 1.15
C LEU A 552 -1.17 17.59 0.18
N ASP A 553 -0.19 18.34 0.69
CA ASP A 553 0.93 18.82 -0.11
C ASP A 553 1.77 17.64 -0.63
N ARG A 554 2.04 16.65 0.24
CA ARG A 554 2.69 15.40 -0.15
C ARG A 554 1.83 14.58 -1.10
N MET A 555 0.50 14.55 -0.90
CA MET A 555 -0.43 13.86 -1.79
C MET A 555 -0.31 14.38 -3.23
N ALA A 556 -0.19 15.70 -3.41
CA ALA A 556 0.04 16.29 -4.73
C ALA A 556 1.45 15.97 -5.28
N GLN A 557 2.47 15.88 -4.43
CA GLN A 557 3.81 15.45 -4.85
C GLN A 557 3.85 13.99 -5.31
N GLN A 558 3.00 13.15 -4.74
CA GLN A 558 2.86 11.73 -5.08
C GLN A 558 1.76 11.46 -6.13
N GLY A 559 1.14 12.51 -6.67
CA GLY A 559 0.02 12.40 -7.60
C GLY A 559 -0.06 13.56 -8.58
N ILE A 560 -1.29 13.90 -8.95
CA ILE A 560 -1.62 15.00 -9.84
C ILE A 560 -2.55 16.00 -9.13
N ARG A 561 -2.27 17.30 -9.27
CA ARG A 561 -3.20 18.37 -8.86
C ARG A 561 -3.78 19.09 -10.08
N PHE A 562 -5.02 19.53 -9.95
CA PHE A 562 -5.75 20.19 -11.04
C PHE A 562 -5.99 21.67 -10.73
N THR A 563 -5.52 22.57 -11.61
CA THR A 563 -5.78 24.01 -11.48
C THR A 563 -7.11 24.44 -12.13
N SER A 564 -7.78 23.52 -12.84
CA SER A 564 -9.02 23.74 -13.57
C SER A 564 -10.08 22.67 -13.27
N PHE A 565 -10.28 22.34 -11.98
CA PHE A 565 -11.31 21.39 -11.55
C PHE A 565 -12.62 22.11 -11.15
N TYR A 566 -13.75 21.65 -11.68
CA TYR A 566 -15.06 22.29 -11.49
C TYR A 566 -16.08 21.40 -10.76
N ALA A 567 -16.67 21.96 -9.72
CA ALA A 567 -17.86 21.44 -9.06
C ALA A 567 -19.07 22.36 -9.35
N GLN A 568 -20.14 22.21 -8.57
CA GLN A 568 -21.34 23.04 -8.65
C GLN A 568 -21.28 24.14 -7.57
N PRO A 569 -22.07 25.22 -7.66
CA PRO A 569 -21.98 26.32 -6.69
C PRO A 569 -22.59 26.00 -5.31
N VAL A 570 -23.11 24.78 -5.11
CA VAL A 570 -23.80 24.32 -3.89
C VAL A 570 -23.54 22.82 -3.66
N CYS A 571 -23.37 22.44 -2.40
CA CYS A 571 -23.06 21.07 -1.97
C CYS A 571 -24.01 19.99 -2.52
N GLY A 572 -25.33 20.11 -2.39
CA GLY A 572 -26.30 19.11 -2.87
C GLY A 572 -26.18 18.81 -4.37
N PRO A 573 -26.23 19.84 -5.25
CA PRO A 573 -25.95 19.69 -6.67
C PRO A 573 -24.59 19.06 -6.99
N SER A 574 -23.52 19.42 -6.28
CA SER A 574 -22.19 18.79 -6.48
C SER A 574 -22.19 17.30 -6.15
N ARG A 575 -22.87 16.91 -5.06
CA ARG A 575 -23.01 15.50 -4.65
C ARG A 575 -23.82 14.70 -5.67
N ALA A 576 -24.91 15.27 -6.19
CA ALA A 576 -25.68 14.65 -7.27
C ALA A 576 -24.85 14.50 -8.55
N ALA A 577 -24.06 15.53 -8.91
CA ALA A 577 -23.19 15.48 -10.08
C ALA A 577 -22.09 14.42 -9.95
N LEU A 578 -21.47 14.31 -8.77
CA LEU A 578 -20.48 13.28 -8.43
C LEU A 578 -21.07 11.87 -8.58
N LEU A 579 -22.22 11.61 -7.98
CA LEU A 579 -22.80 10.27 -7.91
C LEU A 579 -23.42 9.82 -9.24
N THR A 580 -23.87 10.75 -10.09
CA THR A 580 -24.58 10.43 -11.35
C THR A 580 -23.78 10.75 -12.61
N GLY A 581 -22.63 11.42 -12.49
CA GLY A 581 -21.80 11.83 -13.63
C GLY A 581 -22.55 12.76 -14.60
N SER A 582 -23.53 13.51 -14.10
CA SER A 582 -24.46 14.32 -14.89
C SER A 582 -24.63 15.72 -14.28
N TYR A 583 -24.98 16.69 -15.10
CA TYR A 583 -25.36 18.01 -14.60
C TYR A 583 -26.59 17.91 -13.68
N PRO A 584 -26.64 18.63 -12.54
CA PRO A 584 -27.77 18.57 -11.61
C PRO A 584 -29.12 18.95 -12.24
N VAL A 585 -29.11 19.85 -13.23
CA VAL A 585 -30.31 20.22 -13.98
C VAL A 585 -30.87 19.04 -14.81
N ARG A 586 -30.01 18.09 -15.22
CA ARG A 586 -30.39 16.88 -15.96
C ARG A 586 -30.99 15.80 -15.05
N VAL A 587 -30.42 15.63 -13.87
CA VAL A 587 -30.74 14.57 -12.89
C VAL A 587 -32.20 14.63 -12.44
N ALA A 588 -32.90 13.51 -12.35
CA ALA A 588 -34.26 13.46 -11.84
C ALA A 588 -34.31 13.66 -10.31
N GLU A 589 -35.33 14.38 -9.84
CA GLU A 589 -35.68 14.47 -8.42
C GLU A 589 -37.14 14.03 -8.22
N PRO A 590 -37.53 13.59 -7.02
CA PRO A 590 -38.92 13.24 -6.70
C PRO A 590 -39.92 14.34 -7.08
N GLU A 591 -41.11 13.89 -7.49
CA GLU A 591 -42.22 14.72 -7.93
C GLU A 591 -41.90 15.59 -9.16
N ASN A 592 -40.87 15.23 -9.94
CA ASN A 592 -40.35 16.00 -11.08
C ASN A 592 -40.01 17.47 -10.72
N ARG A 593 -39.61 17.71 -9.47
CA ARG A 593 -39.24 19.04 -8.96
C ARG A 593 -37.75 19.32 -9.12
N LYS A 594 -37.36 20.58 -8.88
CA LYS A 594 -35.95 20.97 -8.75
C LYS A 594 -35.74 21.70 -7.44
N ASN A 595 -34.87 21.15 -6.59
CA ASN A 595 -34.58 21.70 -5.28
C ASN A 595 -33.21 22.39 -5.27
N PRO A 596 -33.05 23.52 -4.56
CA PRO A 596 -31.74 24.17 -4.39
C PRO A 596 -30.66 23.24 -3.86
N ASN A 597 -31.05 22.32 -2.95
CA ASN A 597 -30.26 21.15 -2.59
C ASN A 597 -30.93 19.95 -3.25
N THR A 598 -30.24 19.32 -4.21
CA THR A 598 -30.79 18.20 -4.98
C THR A 598 -31.22 17.05 -4.08
N ILE A 599 -32.46 16.58 -4.27
CA ILE A 599 -32.97 15.35 -3.69
C ILE A 599 -32.88 14.29 -4.79
N LEU A 600 -31.93 13.37 -4.67
CA LEU A 600 -31.62 12.43 -5.74
C LEU A 600 -32.71 11.36 -5.85
N HIS A 601 -33.41 11.29 -6.98
CA HIS A 601 -34.45 10.28 -7.21
C HIS A 601 -33.86 8.86 -7.16
N SER A 602 -34.55 7.91 -6.54
CA SER A 602 -34.13 6.49 -6.41
C SER A 602 -34.04 5.69 -7.72
N GLY A 603 -34.38 6.34 -8.85
CA GLY A 603 -34.31 5.78 -10.20
C GLY A 603 -33.07 6.24 -10.97
N GLU A 604 -32.34 7.23 -10.44
CA GLU A 604 -31.01 7.55 -10.92
C GLU A 604 -30.05 6.44 -10.54
N VAL A 605 -29.12 6.09 -11.43
CA VAL A 605 -28.13 5.05 -11.16
C VAL A 605 -26.85 5.70 -10.65
N THR A 606 -26.48 5.40 -9.42
CA THR A 606 -25.27 5.97 -8.81
C THR A 606 -24.00 5.22 -9.20
N ILE A 607 -22.85 5.87 -9.00
CA ILE A 607 -21.52 5.27 -9.10
C ILE A 607 -21.39 4.00 -8.25
N ALA A 608 -21.98 3.98 -7.04
CA ALA A 608 -21.93 2.83 -6.15
C ALA A 608 -22.68 1.63 -6.74
N GLU A 609 -23.86 1.85 -7.31
CA GLU A 609 -24.62 0.78 -7.99
C GLU A 609 -23.86 0.18 -9.17
N THR A 610 -23.22 1.03 -9.98
CA THR A 610 -22.39 0.55 -11.10
C THR A 610 -21.16 -0.22 -10.61
N LEU A 611 -20.43 0.28 -9.61
CA LEU A 611 -19.26 -0.41 -9.08
C LEU A 611 -19.61 -1.75 -8.41
N LYS A 612 -20.78 -1.87 -7.79
CA LYS A 612 -21.27 -3.17 -7.27
C LYS A 612 -21.43 -4.22 -8.36
N THR A 613 -21.75 -3.84 -9.60
CA THR A 613 -21.78 -4.81 -10.72
C THR A 613 -20.39 -5.39 -11.02
N ALA A 614 -19.33 -4.70 -10.62
CA ALA A 614 -17.93 -5.14 -10.67
C ALA A 614 -17.44 -5.69 -9.31
N GLY A 615 -18.33 -6.07 -8.39
CA GLY A 615 -17.99 -6.77 -7.15
C GLY A 615 -17.33 -5.91 -6.07
N TYR A 616 -17.51 -4.59 -6.11
CA TYR A 616 -16.99 -3.69 -5.09
C TYR A 616 -17.84 -3.74 -3.82
N ALA A 617 -17.19 -3.73 -2.66
CA ALA A 617 -17.81 -3.32 -1.40
C ALA A 617 -17.93 -1.80 -1.36
N THR A 618 -19.09 -1.26 -0.99
CA THR A 618 -19.35 0.19 -1.07
C THR A 618 -19.71 0.82 0.26
N ALA A 619 -19.08 1.94 0.61
CA ALA A 619 -19.39 2.72 1.80
C ALA A 619 -19.56 4.20 1.48
N VAL A 620 -20.51 4.84 2.15
CA VAL A 620 -20.53 6.30 2.31
C VAL A 620 -20.34 6.64 3.77
N ILE A 621 -19.36 7.50 4.04
CA ILE A 621 -18.99 7.91 5.39
C ILE A 621 -19.08 9.43 5.44
N GLY A 622 -20.00 9.96 6.25
CA GLY A 622 -20.23 11.39 6.45
C GLY A 622 -21.55 11.92 5.88
N LYS A 623 -21.53 13.13 5.33
CA LYS A 623 -22.72 13.89 4.93
C LYS A 623 -23.38 13.29 3.68
N TRP A 624 -24.65 12.90 3.78
CA TRP A 624 -25.42 12.46 2.61
C TRP A 624 -26.11 13.62 1.88
N HIS A 625 -26.98 14.36 2.58
CA HIS A 625 -27.65 15.59 2.11
C HIS A 625 -28.52 15.44 0.84
N MET A 626 -28.97 14.23 0.49
CA MET A 626 -29.81 13.97 -0.68
C MET A 626 -31.10 13.17 -0.37
N ALA A 627 -31.36 12.82 0.90
CA ALA A 627 -32.48 11.95 1.29
C ALA A 627 -33.87 12.64 1.35
N GLY A 628 -33.94 13.96 1.12
CA GLY A 628 -35.18 14.74 1.25
C GLY A 628 -35.72 14.81 2.69
N GLU A 629 -36.86 15.46 2.90
CA GLU A 629 -37.57 15.45 4.19
C GLU A 629 -38.58 14.28 4.25
N GLY A 630 -38.70 13.59 5.39
CA GLY A 630 -39.69 12.53 5.61
C GLY A 630 -41.14 13.06 5.68
N ASP A 631 -42.13 12.16 5.67
CA ASP A 631 -43.56 12.54 5.62
C ASP A 631 -44.28 12.51 7.00
N GLU A 632 -43.79 11.76 8.00
CA GLU A 632 -44.50 11.52 9.29
C GLU A 632 -43.78 12.08 10.54
N PRO A 633 -44.27 13.05 11.33
CA PRO A 633 -43.51 13.58 12.47
C PRO A 633 -42.96 12.52 13.46
N TRP A 634 -41.70 12.66 13.90
CA TRP A 634 -41.09 11.78 14.91
C TRP A 634 -41.80 11.88 16.28
N ASP A 635 -42.07 10.74 16.93
CA ASP A 635 -42.49 10.66 18.34
C ASP A 635 -41.28 10.88 19.27
N PHE A 636 -40.77 12.11 19.35
CA PHE A 636 -39.82 12.52 20.39
C PHE A 636 -40.47 13.51 21.35
N ALA A 637 -40.70 13.07 22.59
CA ALA A 637 -41.11 13.94 23.68
C ALA A 637 -39.88 14.67 24.25
N PRO A 638 -39.78 16.02 24.17
CA PRO A 638 -38.66 16.75 24.77
C PRO A 638 -38.78 16.78 26.30
N PRO A 639 -37.69 16.93 27.07
CA PRO A 639 -37.81 17.45 28.44
C PRO A 639 -38.37 18.90 28.40
N PRO A 640 -39.13 19.32 29.41
CA PRO A 640 -39.99 20.50 29.31
C PRO A 640 -39.22 21.79 29.60
N GLN A 641 -39.22 22.77 28.68
CA GLN A 641 -39.78 24.13 28.86
C GLN A 641 -39.32 25.17 27.81
N ALA A 642 -40.32 25.68 27.05
CA ALA A 642 -40.44 26.96 26.30
C ALA A 642 -39.81 27.09 24.87
N PRO A 643 -40.33 27.95 23.96
CA PRO A 643 -41.57 27.72 23.20
C PRO A 643 -41.42 27.79 21.65
N GLY A 644 -41.90 26.73 20.94
CA GLY A 644 -42.42 26.74 19.55
C GLY A 644 -41.40 26.42 18.42
N ARG A 645 -41.64 25.51 17.45
CA ARG A 645 -42.73 24.57 17.13
C ARG A 645 -42.34 23.12 17.52
N PRO A 646 -43.31 22.27 17.92
CA PRO A 646 -43.16 20.81 17.93
C PRO A 646 -43.33 20.20 16.53
N GLY A 647 -42.63 19.08 16.28
CA GLY A 647 -42.82 18.20 15.11
C GLY A 647 -41.79 18.40 13.99
N GLY A 648 -40.62 17.77 14.11
CA GLY A 648 -39.76 17.50 12.97
C GLY A 648 -40.35 16.34 12.18
N LYS A 649 -40.52 16.53 10.87
CA LYS A 649 -40.97 15.51 9.91
C LYS A 649 -40.15 14.20 10.05
N GLY A 650 -40.74 13.09 9.62
CA GLY A 650 -40.35 11.72 9.99
C GLY A 650 -39.01 11.17 9.61
N PRO A 651 -38.82 9.84 9.83
CA PRO A 651 -37.65 9.16 9.30
C PRO A 651 -37.51 9.51 7.82
N PHE A 652 -36.28 9.76 7.41
CA PHE A 652 -35.93 9.99 6.01
C PHE A 652 -36.53 8.90 5.14
N LYS A 653 -36.94 9.29 3.93
CA LYS A 653 -37.48 8.33 2.94
C LYS A 653 -36.42 7.26 2.73
N THR A 654 -36.72 6.03 3.13
CA THR A 654 -35.72 4.94 3.17
C THR A 654 -35.18 4.65 1.77
N GLU A 655 -36.01 4.85 0.74
CA GLU A 655 -35.66 4.75 -0.67
C GLU A 655 -34.69 5.83 -1.17
N LEU A 656 -34.51 6.94 -0.43
CA LEU A 656 -33.59 8.02 -0.74
C LEU A 656 -32.34 8.03 0.18
N MET A 657 -32.23 7.06 1.09
CA MET A 657 -31.05 6.86 1.94
C MET A 657 -29.92 6.16 1.15
N PRO A 658 -28.65 6.31 1.56
CA PRO A 658 -27.53 5.78 0.79
C PRO A 658 -27.59 4.26 0.56
N ASN A 659 -28.09 3.49 1.54
CA ASN A 659 -28.21 2.05 1.39
C ASN A 659 -29.20 1.63 0.29
N ALA A 660 -30.18 2.48 -0.05
CA ALA A 660 -31.09 2.27 -1.17
C ALA A 660 -30.49 2.72 -2.52
N GLN A 661 -29.33 3.37 -2.51
CA GLN A 661 -28.65 3.92 -3.69
C GLN A 661 -27.26 3.30 -3.91
N GLY A 662 -27.14 2.01 -3.60
CA GLY A 662 -25.97 1.20 -3.94
C GLY A 662 -24.89 1.12 -2.88
N PHE A 663 -25.03 1.75 -1.71
CA PHE A 663 -24.05 1.65 -0.62
C PHE A 663 -24.34 0.48 0.33
N ASP A 664 -23.36 -0.40 0.57
CA ASP A 664 -23.49 -1.49 1.55
C ASP A 664 -23.46 -0.96 2.99
N CYS A 665 -22.66 0.09 3.23
CA CYS A 665 -22.53 0.74 4.53
C CYS A 665 -22.81 2.24 4.42
N PHE A 666 -23.56 2.77 5.39
CA PHE A 666 -23.65 4.20 5.66
C PHE A 666 -23.25 4.46 7.12
N TYR A 667 -22.35 5.42 7.32
CA TYR A 667 -22.01 5.95 8.64
C TYR A 667 -21.86 7.46 8.56
N GLY A 668 -22.80 8.23 9.09
CA GLY A 668 -22.79 9.66 8.90
C GLY A 668 -24.11 10.33 9.19
N THR A 669 -24.32 11.51 8.63
CA THR A 669 -25.56 12.26 8.83
C THR A 669 -26.36 12.28 7.52
N PRO A 670 -27.69 12.14 7.58
CA PRO A 670 -28.54 12.18 6.40
C PRO A 670 -28.67 13.60 5.81
N MET A 671 -28.40 14.64 6.59
CA MET A 671 -28.61 16.06 6.29
C MET A 671 -27.39 16.92 6.69
N TYR A 672 -27.41 18.20 6.34
CA TYR A 672 -26.43 19.19 6.82
C TYR A 672 -26.55 19.46 8.33
N HIS A 673 -25.49 19.99 8.94
CA HIS A 673 -25.48 20.55 10.30
C HIS A 673 -25.59 22.09 10.25
N GLY A 674 -26.36 22.72 11.17
CA GLY A 674 -26.83 24.12 11.06
C GLY A 674 -26.06 25.20 11.85
N TYR A 675 -26.17 26.47 11.43
CA TYR A 675 -25.35 27.65 11.79
C TYR A 675 -25.51 28.29 13.20
N THR A 676 -24.43 28.89 13.73
CA THR A 676 -24.11 29.29 15.13
C THR A 676 -24.85 30.47 15.83
N ARG A 677 -24.71 30.42 17.18
CA ARG A 677 -24.79 31.38 18.33
C ARG A 677 -25.93 32.38 18.50
N ASP A 678 -26.51 32.94 17.44
CA ASP A 678 -27.56 33.97 17.57
C ASP A 678 -28.98 33.43 17.30
N VAL A 679 -29.08 32.12 17.07
CA VAL A 679 -30.34 31.39 16.85
C VAL A 679 -30.35 30.16 17.76
N ASP A 680 -31.43 29.99 18.52
CA ASP A 680 -31.70 28.77 19.27
C ASP A 680 -31.89 27.59 18.30
N LEU A 681 -30.88 26.72 18.24
CA LEU A 681 -30.74 25.60 17.31
C LEU A 681 -31.40 24.30 17.78
N ALA A 682 -32.34 24.35 18.72
CA ALA A 682 -33.14 23.17 19.11
C ALA A 682 -33.86 22.45 17.93
N ARG A 683 -33.75 22.98 16.69
CA ARG A 683 -34.35 22.46 15.45
C ARG A 683 -33.39 21.74 14.48
N PHE A 684 -32.06 21.76 14.68
CA PHE A 684 -31.08 21.21 13.73
C PHE A 684 -29.94 20.44 14.41
N ILE A 685 -30.32 19.44 15.19
CA ILE A 685 -29.42 18.50 15.87
C ILE A 685 -28.96 17.48 14.82
N PRO A 686 -27.68 17.49 14.38
CA PRO A 686 -27.22 16.45 13.46
C PRO A 686 -27.32 15.10 14.16
N GLU A 687 -27.95 14.14 13.50
CA GLU A 687 -28.02 12.77 13.99
C GLU A 687 -26.94 11.95 13.28
N MET A 688 -26.04 11.34 14.05
CA MET A 688 -25.15 10.35 13.51
C MET A 688 -25.93 9.05 13.36
N MET A 689 -25.89 8.49 12.16
CA MET A 689 -26.55 7.25 11.81
C MET A 689 -25.54 6.21 11.36
N ARG A 690 -25.84 4.96 11.66
CA ARG A 690 -25.25 3.79 11.01
C ARG A 690 -26.36 3.08 10.25
N ASN A 691 -26.29 3.09 8.93
CA ASN A 691 -27.37 2.68 8.05
C ASN A 691 -28.67 3.42 8.44
N ASN A 692 -29.73 2.68 8.76
CA ASN A 692 -31.03 3.26 9.13
C ASN A 692 -31.21 3.46 10.64
N GLU A 693 -30.16 3.30 11.44
CA GLU A 693 -30.22 3.42 12.91
C GLU A 693 -29.48 4.69 13.38
N VAL A 694 -30.14 5.50 14.21
CA VAL A 694 -29.50 6.63 14.90
C VAL A 694 -28.63 6.09 16.03
N ILE A 695 -27.35 6.46 16.02
CA ILE A 695 -26.36 6.03 17.02
C ILE A 695 -25.92 7.17 17.96
N GLU A 696 -26.13 8.43 17.57
CA GLU A 696 -25.80 9.61 18.38
C GLU A 696 -26.68 10.81 18.00
N SER A 697 -27.22 11.54 18.99
CA SER A 697 -28.08 12.71 18.77
C SER A 697 -28.06 13.64 20.01
N PRO A 698 -27.59 14.90 19.91
CA PRO A 698 -26.80 15.44 18.80
C PRO A 698 -25.48 14.71 18.62
N ALA A 699 -25.04 14.58 17.37
CA ALA A 699 -23.68 14.25 17.03
C ALA A 699 -22.75 15.37 17.52
N ASP A 700 -21.64 14.98 18.15
CA ASP A 700 -20.57 15.90 18.51
C ASP A 700 -19.82 16.40 17.25
N VAL A 701 -20.04 17.68 16.92
CA VAL A 701 -19.49 18.33 15.72
C VAL A 701 -17.95 18.37 15.76
N ASP A 702 -17.36 18.51 16.94
CA ASP A 702 -15.90 18.58 17.13
C ASP A 702 -15.22 17.23 16.86
N LEU A 703 -15.98 16.13 16.84
CA LEU A 703 -15.45 14.78 16.65
C LEU A 703 -15.82 14.18 15.29
N LEU A 704 -16.55 14.88 14.43
CA LEU A 704 -17.03 14.32 13.15
C LEU A 704 -15.88 13.88 12.25
N THR A 705 -14.87 14.73 12.04
CA THR A 705 -13.72 14.40 11.18
C THR A 705 -13.04 13.14 11.67
N ARG A 706 -12.66 13.10 12.95
CA ARG A 706 -12.05 11.92 13.60
C ARG A 706 -12.91 10.65 13.48
N LYS A 707 -14.21 10.73 13.79
CA LYS A 707 -15.13 9.57 13.71
C LYS A 707 -15.22 9.03 12.28
N TYR A 708 -15.23 9.91 11.28
CA TYR A 708 -15.23 9.49 9.88
C TYR A 708 -13.90 8.87 9.46
N THR A 709 -12.77 9.39 9.94
CA THR A 709 -11.44 8.78 9.72
C THR A 709 -11.37 7.38 10.30
N GLU A 710 -11.77 7.21 11.57
CA GLU A 710 -11.75 5.92 12.26
C GLU A 710 -12.66 4.89 11.56
N GLU A 711 -13.86 5.31 11.13
CA GLU A 711 -14.78 4.44 10.39
C GLU A 711 -14.22 4.05 9.01
N THR A 712 -13.56 4.99 8.31
CA THR A 712 -12.94 4.76 7.01
C THR A 712 -11.83 3.71 7.11
N ILE A 713 -10.97 3.85 8.12
CA ILE A 713 -9.90 2.89 8.43
C ILE A 713 -10.46 1.51 8.77
N GLY A 714 -11.52 1.46 9.58
CA GLY A 714 -12.22 0.21 9.89
C GLY A 714 -12.75 -0.50 8.64
N PHE A 715 -13.41 0.25 7.76
CA PHE A 715 -13.95 -0.30 6.50
C PHE A 715 -12.84 -0.80 5.56
N ILE A 716 -11.72 -0.07 5.46
CA ILE A 716 -10.55 -0.52 4.69
C ILE A 716 -10.03 -1.86 5.22
N ARG A 717 -9.86 -2.00 6.54
CA ARG A 717 -9.38 -3.23 7.19
C ARG A 717 -10.28 -4.42 6.89
N ASP A 718 -11.58 -4.23 7.05
CA ASP A 718 -12.58 -5.29 6.87
C ASP A 718 -12.71 -5.75 5.41
N ASN A 719 -12.28 -4.92 4.45
CA ASN A 719 -12.39 -5.18 3.02
C ASN A 719 -11.03 -5.32 2.32
N ARG A 720 -9.93 -5.50 3.04
CA ARG A 720 -8.58 -5.55 2.45
C ARG A 720 -8.39 -6.61 1.36
N ASP A 721 -9.19 -7.69 1.40
CA ASP A 721 -9.09 -8.84 0.50
C ASP A 721 -10.05 -8.75 -0.71
N GLN A 722 -10.74 -7.62 -0.90
CA GLN A 722 -11.65 -7.38 -2.02
C GLN A 722 -11.66 -5.90 -2.46
N PRO A 723 -12.02 -5.59 -3.72
CA PRO A 723 -12.06 -4.19 -4.14
C PRO A 723 -13.14 -3.41 -3.39
N PHE A 724 -12.82 -2.17 -3.00
CA PHE A 724 -13.77 -1.30 -2.30
C PHE A 724 -13.87 0.11 -2.89
N PHE A 725 -15.03 0.72 -2.67
CA PHE A 725 -15.31 2.12 -2.97
C PHE A 725 -15.83 2.85 -1.73
N ILE A 726 -15.09 3.85 -1.28
CA ILE A 726 -15.44 4.70 -0.15
C ILE A 726 -15.73 6.10 -0.66
N TYR A 727 -16.93 6.60 -0.38
CA TYR A 727 -17.30 8.00 -0.53
C TYR A 727 -17.23 8.68 0.85
N LEU A 728 -16.09 9.30 1.15
CA LEU A 728 -15.82 10.00 2.40
C LEU A 728 -16.24 11.48 2.27
N ALA A 729 -17.47 11.77 2.70
CA ALA A 729 -18.10 13.07 2.60
C ALA A 729 -17.97 13.84 3.92
N HIS A 730 -16.86 14.54 4.13
CA HIS A 730 -16.69 15.36 5.32
C HIS A 730 -17.74 16.47 5.41
N HIS A 731 -18.11 16.80 6.66
CA HIS A 731 -18.86 18.00 6.97
C HIS A 731 -17.96 19.23 7.02
N MET A 732 -16.70 19.05 7.41
CA MET A 732 -15.77 20.16 7.51
C MET A 732 -15.26 20.57 6.13
N PRO A 733 -14.90 21.85 5.94
CA PRO A 733 -15.03 22.97 6.90
C PRO A 733 -16.37 23.74 6.88
N HIS A 734 -17.50 23.14 6.49
CA HIS A 734 -18.81 23.81 6.53
C HIS A 734 -19.24 24.13 7.98
N LEU A 735 -19.83 25.31 8.16
CA LEU A 735 -20.26 25.83 9.46
C LEU A 735 -21.45 25.04 10.03
N PRO A 736 -21.51 24.81 11.35
CA PRO A 736 -20.58 25.21 12.38
C PRO A 736 -19.29 24.40 12.30
N LEU A 737 -18.17 25.10 12.49
CA LEU A 737 -16.84 24.50 12.49
C LEU A 737 -16.67 23.68 13.77
N GLY A 738 -16.07 22.51 13.62
CA GLY A 738 -15.66 21.67 14.72
C GLY A 738 -14.31 21.06 14.42
N ALA A 739 -13.48 20.99 15.45
CA ALA A 739 -12.18 20.36 15.39
C ALA A 739 -11.88 19.68 16.73
N SER A 740 -11.26 18.50 16.69
CA SER A 740 -10.95 17.79 17.92
C SER A 740 -9.90 18.54 18.75
N SER A 741 -9.77 18.19 20.03
CA SER A 741 -8.85 18.87 20.97
C SER A 741 -7.37 18.84 20.55
N GLY A 742 -7.00 17.96 19.63
CA GLY A 742 -5.68 17.92 19.00
C GLY A 742 -5.41 19.09 18.06
N PHE A 743 -6.46 19.73 17.52
CA PHE A 743 -6.38 20.77 16.49
C PHE A 743 -7.00 22.10 16.92
N ASN A 744 -8.06 22.07 17.73
CA ASN A 744 -8.77 23.26 18.18
C ASN A 744 -7.81 24.31 18.81
N GLY A 745 -7.80 25.52 18.24
CA GLY A 745 -7.01 26.68 18.66
C GLY A 745 -5.54 26.65 18.23
N ARG A 746 -5.16 25.89 17.21
CA ARG A 746 -3.75 25.71 16.82
C ARG A 746 -3.36 26.34 15.48
N SER A 747 -4.29 26.45 14.56
CA SER A 747 -4.06 27.02 13.24
C SER A 747 -4.00 28.55 13.35
N PRO A 748 -3.04 29.21 12.68
CA PRO A 748 -3.04 30.67 12.55
C PRO A 748 -4.32 31.24 11.92
N ARG A 749 -5.02 30.43 11.12
CA ARG A 749 -6.27 30.79 10.44
C ARG A 749 -7.53 30.64 11.32
N GLY A 750 -7.37 30.34 12.61
CA GLY A 750 -8.47 30.19 13.57
C GLY A 750 -9.27 28.89 13.36
N PRO A 751 -10.54 28.83 13.83
CA PRO A 751 -11.35 27.61 13.79
C PRO A 751 -11.51 26.99 12.40
N TYR A 752 -11.51 27.82 11.34
CA TYR A 752 -11.57 27.30 9.97
C TYR A 752 -10.29 26.54 9.62
N GLY A 753 -9.14 27.11 9.95
CA GLY A 753 -7.84 26.48 9.78
C GLY A 753 -7.71 25.20 10.60
N ASP A 754 -8.20 25.19 11.85
CA ASP A 754 -8.17 23.99 12.69
C ASP A 754 -8.93 22.82 12.04
N ALA A 755 -10.09 23.08 11.44
CA ALA A 755 -10.87 22.07 10.73
C ALA A 755 -10.15 21.55 9.47
N VAL A 756 -9.47 22.41 8.72
CA VAL A 756 -8.72 22.02 7.51
C VAL A 756 -7.42 21.27 7.88
N GLU A 757 -6.71 21.70 8.93
CA GLU A 757 -5.54 20.98 9.45
C GLU A 757 -5.92 19.59 10.00
N GLU A 758 -7.13 19.41 10.57
CA GLU A 758 -7.63 18.08 10.96
C GLU A 758 -8.02 17.21 9.76
N LEU A 759 -8.53 17.81 8.66
CA LEU A 759 -8.75 17.09 7.40
C LEU A 759 -7.41 16.60 6.81
N ASP A 760 -6.35 17.40 6.89
CA ASP A 760 -5.00 16.99 6.50
C ASP A 760 -4.51 15.79 7.33
N TRP A 761 -4.71 15.82 8.64
CA TRP A 761 -4.42 14.68 9.52
C TRP A 761 -5.23 13.42 9.17
N SER A 762 -6.54 13.57 8.91
CA SER A 762 -7.41 12.47 8.49
C SER A 762 -6.85 11.73 7.28
N MET A 763 -6.34 12.48 6.28
CA MET A 763 -5.68 11.89 5.12
C MET A 763 -4.41 11.12 5.49
N GLY A 764 -3.63 11.63 6.46
CA GLY A 764 -2.40 10.99 6.91
C GLY A 764 -2.65 9.63 7.55
N GLU A 765 -3.70 9.52 8.36
CA GLU A 765 -4.10 8.24 8.97
C GLU A 765 -4.60 7.25 7.90
N ILE A 766 -5.38 7.72 6.92
CA ILE A 766 -5.86 6.87 5.82
C ILE A 766 -4.69 6.36 4.97
N PHE A 767 -3.73 7.22 4.61
CA PHE A 767 -2.55 6.80 3.86
C PHE A 767 -1.68 5.83 4.65
N SER A 768 -1.46 6.10 5.94
CA SER A 768 -0.71 5.19 6.82
C SER A 768 -1.37 3.81 6.87
N GLU A 769 -2.70 3.75 6.94
CA GLU A 769 -3.43 2.48 6.94
C GLU A 769 -3.34 1.76 5.59
N LEU A 770 -3.46 2.47 4.47
CA LEU A 770 -3.30 1.89 3.14
C LEU A 770 -1.88 1.35 2.93
N GLU A 771 -0.86 2.05 3.42
CA GLU A 771 0.54 1.60 3.38
C GLU A 771 0.74 0.36 4.25
N ARG A 772 0.19 0.37 5.48
CA ARG A 772 0.24 -0.75 6.43
C ARG A 772 -0.40 -2.02 5.87
N LEU A 773 -1.56 -1.89 5.23
CA LEU A 773 -2.26 -2.98 4.57
C LEU A 773 -1.77 -3.25 3.14
N GLN A 774 -0.83 -2.44 2.65
CA GLN A 774 -0.21 -2.57 1.32
C GLN A 774 -1.19 -2.41 0.16
N LEU A 775 -2.29 -1.72 0.42
CA LEU A 775 -3.31 -1.37 -0.55
C LEU A 775 -2.97 -0.07 -1.27
N ASP A 776 -1.95 0.67 -0.82
CA ASP A 776 -1.62 2.01 -1.31
C ASP A 776 -1.36 2.03 -2.83
N GLY A 777 -0.54 1.09 -3.34
CA GLY A 777 -0.29 0.93 -4.77
C GLY A 777 -1.49 0.46 -5.60
N GLN A 778 -2.56 0.00 -4.94
CA GLN A 778 -3.80 -0.49 -5.54
C GLN A 778 -4.96 0.49 -5.34
N THR A 779 -4.76 1.62 -4.64
CA THR A 779 -5.84 2.54 -4.26
C THR A 779 -5.68 3.89 -4.94
N LEU A 780 -6.71 4.30 -5.67
CA LEU A 780 -6.83 5.68 -6.15
C LEU A 780 -7.59 6.50 -5.10
N VAL A 781 -6.90 7.50 -4.55
CA VAL A 781 -7.48 8.46 -3.60
C VAL A 781 -7.66 9.80 -4.29
N ILE A 782 -8.88 10.33 -4.23
CA ILE A 782 -9.31 11.58 -4.87
C ILE A 782 -9.78 12.52 -3.76
N TYR A 783 -9.09 13.64 -3.57
CA TYR A 783 -9.47 14.69 -2.63
C TYR A 783 -9.99 15.90 -3.40
N LEU A 784 -11.21 16.33 -3.09
CA LEU A 784 -11.90 17.43 -3.76
C LEU A 784 -12.84 18.19 -2.82
N SER A 785 -13.16 19.44 -3.16
CA SER A 785 -14.21 20.22 -2.49
C SER A 785 -15.51 20.23 -3.31
N ASP A 786 -16.66 20.35 -2.64
CA ASP A 786 -17.96 20.39 -3.29
C ASP A 786 -18.31 21.74 -3.90
N ASN A 787 -17.81 22.84 -3.35
CA ASN A 787 -18.00 24.19 -3.87
C ASN A 787 -16.93 25.14 -3.29
N GLY A 788 -16.97 26.40 -3.71
CA GLY A 788 -16.15 27.47 -3.13
C GLY A 788 -16.46 27.73 -1.64
N PRO A 789 -15.69 28.63 -0.99
CA PRO A 789 -15.84 28.85 0.44
C PRO A 789 -17.15 29.58 0.78
N GLU A 790 -17.66 29.36 1.99
CA GLU A 790 -18.92 29.96 2.47
C GLU A 790 -18.87 31.51 2.49
N VAL A 791 -20.03 32.14 2.32
CA VAL A 791 -20.20 33.60 2.26
C VAL A 791 -20.65 34.19 3.58
N GLY A 792 -20.28 35.45 3.84
CA GLY A 792 -20.94 36.27 4.89
C GLY A 792 -20.39 36.14 6.32
N HIS A 793 -19.21 35.54 6.50
CA HIS A 793 -18.54 35.46 7.81
C HIS A 793 -17.13 36.06 7.76
N SER A 794 -16.54 36.27 8.94
CA SER A 794 -15.16 36.74 9.03
C SER A 794 -14.21 35.69 8.45
N GLU A 795 -12.99 36.15 8.14
CA GLU A 795 -11.95 35.28 7.60
C GLU A 795 -11.69 34.09 8.54
N GLU A 796 -11.70 34.24 9.86
CA GLU A 796 -11.50 33.14 10.84
C GLU A 796 -12.47 31.95 10.72
N TYR A 797 -13.63 32.15 10.08
CA TYR A 797 -14.70 31.14 9.97
C TYR A 797 -14.96 30.70 8.53
N THR A 798 -14.23 31.22 7.54
CA THR A 798 -14.43 30.90 6.11
C THR A 798 -13.13 30.81 5.34
N GLY A 799 -13.16 30.01 4.28
CA GLY A 799 -12.04 29.81 3.37
C GLY A 799 -11.79 30.96 2.38
N SER A 800 -10.70 30.81 1.63
CA SER A 800 -10.22 31.73 0.61
C SER A 800 -10.40 31.15 -0.80
N ALA A 801 -11.12 31.89 -1.64
CA ALA A 801 -11.21 31.58 -3.07
C ALA A 801 -10.08 32.22 -3.88
N THR A 802 -9.21 33.02 -3.25
CA THR A 802 -8.18 33.83 -3.92
C THR A 802 -7.34 32.98 -4.88
N PRO A 803 -7.01 33.45 -6.10
CA PRO A 803 -7.34 34.74 -6.70
C PRO A 803 -8.71 34.77 -7.41
N LEU A 804 -9.53 33.73 -7.27
CA LEU A 804 -10.78 33.58 -8.00
C LEU A 804 -11.85 34.53 -7.47
N ARG A 805 -12.69 35.03 -8.38
CA ARG A 805 -13.81 35.92 -8.04
C ARG A 805 -15.01 35.13 -7.53
N GLY A 806 -15.67 35.66 -6.50
CA GLY A 806 -16.87 35.04 -5.94
C GLY A 806 -16.56 33.91 -4.96
N LYS A 807 -17.63 33.30 -4.45
CA LYS A 807 -17.65 32.30 -3.38
C LYS A 807 -18.85 31.37 -3.60
N LYS A 808 -19.14 30.47 -2.65
CA LYS A 808 -20.34 29.60 -2.67
C LYS A 808 -21.61 30.36 -3.10
N TYR A 809 -22.52 29.65 -3.77
CA TYR A 809 -23.74 30.14 -4.42
C TYR A 809 -23.53 30.96 -5.71
N SER A 810 -22.34 31.52 -5.94
CA SER A 810 -22.05 32.29 -7.16
C SER A 810 -21.50 31.39 -8.27
N ASN A 811 -21.73 31.78 -9.53
CA ASN A 811 -21.17 31.11 -10.72
C ASN A 811 -19.92 31.81 -11.28
N TRP A 812 -19.36 32.73 -10.49
CA TRP A 812 -17.99 33.20 -10.68
C TRP A 812 -17.01 32.08 -10.31
N GLU A 813 -15.76 32.15 -10.79
CA GLU A 813 -14.79 31.05 -10.66
C GLU A 813 -14.61 30.58 -9.22
N GLY A 814 -14.59 31.48 -8.25
CA GLY A 814 -14.41 31.18 -6.83
C GLY A 814 -15.59 30.47 -6.16
N GLY A 815 -16.73 30.32 -6.85
CA GLY A 815 -17.86 29.52 -6.37
C GLY A 815 -17.87 28.08 -6.87
N VAL A 816 -17.19 27.77 -7.98
CA VAL A 816 -17.30 26.48 -8.69
C VAL A 816 -15.96 25.83 -9.03
N ARG A 817 -14.87 26.60 -9.14
CA ARG A 817 -13.52 26.07 -9.33
C ARG A 817 -12.90 25.81 -7.95
N VAL A 818 -12.55 24.57 -7.70
CA VAL A 818 -12.26 24.02 -6.37
C VAL A 818 -10.93 23.28 -6.35
N PRO A 819 -10.30 23.08 -5.18
CA PRO A 819 -9.08 22.28 -5.13
C PRO A 819 -9.40 20.81 -5.45
N ALA A 820 -8.54 20.17 -6.25
CA ALA A 820 -8.62 18.73 -6.52
C ALA A 820 -7.23 18.09 -6.64
N ILE A 821 -7.01 17.01 -5.91
CA ILE A 821 -5.76 16.24 -5.89
C ILE A 821 -6.11 14.76 -6.05
N MET A 822 -5.41 14.07 -6.95
CA MET A 822 -5.60 12.63 -7.17
C MET A 822 -4.26 11.91 -7.03
N ARG A 823 -4.22 10.89 -6.18
CA ARG A 823 -3.01 10.13 -5.86
C ARG A 823 -3.27 8.65 -6.08
N TRP A 824 -2.37 8.01 -6.83
CA TRP A 824 -2.32 6.57 -7.01
C TRP A 824 -0.86 6.17 -7.20
N PRO A 825 -0.17 5.80 -6.10
CA PRO A 825 1.26 5.51 -6.11
C PRO A 825 1.63 4.47 -7.15
N GLY A 826 2.65 4.79 -7.92
CA GLY A 826 3.11 3.95 -9.02
C GLY A 826 2.22 3.98 -10.27
N ARG A 827 1.01 4.54 -10.27
CA ARG A 827 0.17 4.64 -11.47
C ARG A 827 0.05 6.05 -12.01
N ILE A 828 -0.10 7.04 -11.13
CA ILE A 828 -0.08 8.46 -11.47
C ILE A 828 1.35 8.97 -11.29
N PRO A 829 1.94 9.64 -12.30
CA PRO A 829 3.24 10.27 -12.13
C PRO A 829 3.20 11.32 -11.02
N GLY A 830 4.16 11.25 -10.08
CA GLY A 830 4.24 12.21 -8.99
C GLY A 830 4.51 13.63 -9.47
N SER A 831 4.00 14.60 -8.71
CA SER A 831 4.18 16.04 -8.92
C SER A 831 3.62 16.55 -10.25
N ALA A 832 2.65 15.83 -10.84
CA ALA A 832 1.98 16.28 -12.05
C ALA A 832 1.03 17.44 -11.75
N VAL A 833 0.91 18.36 -12.71
CA VAL A 833 -0.04 19.47 -12.66
C VAL A 833 -0.80 19.49 -13.98
N SER A 834 -2.13 19.52 -13.91
CA SER A 834 -2.98 19.66 -15.09
C SER A 834 -3.83 20.92 -14.99
N ASP A 835 -3.81 21.71 -16.07
CA ASP A 835 -4.65 22.89 -16.27
C ASP A 835 -5.85 22.62 -17.19
N GLU A 836 -6.00 21.38 -17.67
CA GLU A 836 -7.13 20.93 -18.47
C GLU A 836 -8.44 21.04 -17.67
N LEU A 837 -9.54 21.37 -18.35
CA LEU A 837 -10.86 21.44 -17.74
C LEU A 837 -11.31 20.02 -17.35
N VAL A 838 -11.47 19.80 -16.05
CA VAL A 838 -11.97 18.57 -15.44
C VAL A 838 -13.11 18.93 -14.50
N THR A 839 -14.09 18.05 -14.34
CA THR A 839 -15.27 18.30 -13.53
C THR A 839 -15.52 17.16 -12.55
N ILE A 840 -16.30 17.44 -11.51
CA ILE A 840 -16.77 16.42 -10.56
C ILE A 840 -17.63 15.33 -11.24
N MET A 841 -18.21 15.62 -12.42
CA MET A 841 -18.99 14.64 -13.19
C MET A 841 -18.11 13.56 -13.81
N ASP A 842 -16.81 13.84 -14.04
CA ASP A 842 -15.87 12.89 -14.65
C ASP A 842 -15.51 11.72 -13.74
N ILE A 843 -15.70 11.88 -12.42
CA ILE A 843 -15.30 10.88 -11.44
C ILE A 843 -16.01 9.55 -11.70
N TYR A 844 -17.33 9.57 -11.91
CA TYR A 844 -18.10 8.35 -12.17
C TYR A 844 -17.62 7.58 -13.42
N PRO A 845 -17.68 8.12 -14.64
CA PRO A 845 -17.23 7.37 -15.82
C PRO A 845 -15.77 6.92 -15.74
N THR A 846 -14.90 7.70 -15.09
CA THR A 846 -13.49 7.31 -14.85
C THR A 846 -13.37 6.12 -13.91
N LEU A 847 -14.03 6.13 -12.76
CA LEU A 847 -13.97 4.98 -11.83
C LEU A 847 -14.61 3.74 -12.42
N ALA A 848 -15.71 3.87 -13.18
CA ALA A 848 -16.33 2.76 -13.89
C ALA A 848 -15.35 2.12 -14.91
N ALA A 849 -14.64 2.95 -15.68
CA ALA A 849 -13.63 2.48 -16.62
C ALA A 849 -12.47 1.75 -15.93
N LEU A 850 -11.93 2.32 -14.84
CA LEU A 850 -10.84 1.74 -14.07
C LEU A 850 -11.23 0.44 -13.34
N ALA A 851 -12.50 0.30 -12.94
CA ALA A 851 -13.06 -0.91 -12.36
C ALA A 851 -13.30 -2.04 -13.39
N GLY A 852 -13.29 -1.70 -14.68
CA GLY A 852 -13.82 -2.57 -15.74
C GLY A 852 -15.35 -2.75 -15.66
N ALA A 853 -16.06 -1.84 -14.99
CA ALA A 853 -17.51 -1.82 -14.92
C ALA A 853 -18.11 -1.23 -16.21
N ARG A 854 -19.31 -1.68 -16.58
CA ARG A 854 -20.03 -1.13 -17.74
C ARG A 854 -20.98 -0.04 -17.27
N LEU A 855 -20.88 1.14 -17.88
CA LEU A 855 -21.85 2.21 -17.64
C LEU A 855 -23.27 1.76 -18.05
N PRO A 856 -24.32 2.18 -17.32
CA PRO A 856 -25.70 1.89 -17.63
C PRO A 856 -26.08 2.29 -19.07
N ALA A 857 -26.67 1.36 -19.82
CA ALA A 857 -27.14 1.62 -21.17
C ALA A 857 -28.36 2.56 -21.15
N GLY A 858 -28.41 3.51 -22.10
CA GLY A 858 -29.54 4.43 -22.26
C GLY A 858 -29.53 5.65 -21.33
N ILE A 859 -28.52 5.80 -20.47
CA ILE A 859 -28.28 7.01 -19.68
C ILE A 859 -27.25 7.87 -20.41
N VAL A 860 -27.57 9.15 -20.60
CA VAL A 860 -26.61 10.15 -21.08
C VAL A 860 -25.83 10.68 -19.88
N PHE A 861 -24.53 10.49 -19.90
CA PHE A 861 -23.57 11.06 -18.95
C PHE A 861 -23.01 12.36 -19.52
N ASP A 862 -22.87 13.37 -18.67
CA ASP A 862 -22.19 14.62 -19.02
C ASP A 862 -20.69 14.54 -18.73
N GLY A 863 -20.30 13.73 -17.74
CA GLY A 863 -18.91 13.39 -17.45
C GLY A 863 -18.29 12.43 -18.47
N ALA A 864 -16.97 12.38 -18.51
CA ALA A 864 -16.22 11.45 -19.34
C ALA A 864 -15.04 10.79 -18.60
N ASP A 865 -14.52 9.70 -19.15
CA ASP A 865 -13.31 9.05 -18.63
C ASP A 865 -12.08 9.94 -18.86
N ILE A 866 -11.52 10.46 -17.78
CA ILE A 866 -10.33 11.32 -17.77
C ILE A 866 -9.04 10.56 -17.45
N SER A 867 -9.06 9.22 -17.47
CA SER A 867 -7.87 8.40 -17.21
C SER A 867 -6.64 8.80 -18.06
N PRO A 868 -6.75 9.28 -19.32
CA PRO A 868 -5.59 9.80 -20.04
C PRO A 868 -4.94 11.02 -19.39
N ILE A 869 -5.74 11.94 -18.82
CA ILE A 869 -5.26 13.13 -18.10
C ILE A 869 -4.70 12.70 -16.74
N LEU A 870 -5.41 11.81 -16.04
CA LEU A 870 -5.02 11.28 -14.73
C LEU A 870 -3.62 10.66 -14.77
N PHE A 871 -3.34 9.86 -15.80
CA PHE A 871 -2.03 9.20 -16.00
C PHE A 871 -1.01 10.08 -16.72
N ASN A 872 -1.29 11.38 -16.87
CA ASN A 872 -0.44 12.38 -17.50
C ASN A 872 0.10 11.92 -18.87
N ARG A 873 -0.78 11.33 -19.70
CA ARG A 873 -0.37 10.84 -21.02
C ARG A 873 -0.03 12.02 -21.94
N PRO A 874 1.05 11.94 -22.74
CA PRO A 874 1.39 13.01 -23.67
C PRO A 874 0.22 13.38 -24.59
N GLY A 875 -0.13 14.67 -24.62
CA GLY A 875 -1.21 15.19 -25.45
C GLY A 875 -2.62 14.90 -24.95
N ALA A 876 -2.80 14.38 -23.73
CA ALA A 876 -4.12 14.26 -23.11
C ALA A 876 -4.80 15.64 -23.01
N LYS A 877 -6.08 15.71 -23.37
CA LYS A 877 -6.88 16.93 -23.40
C LYS A 877 -8.23 16.72 -22.74
N SER A 878 -8.78 17.80 -22.21
CA SER A 878 -10.14 17.84 -21.70
C SER A 878 -11.12 17.25 -22.72
N PRO A 879 -12.08 16.41 -22.29
CA PRO A 879 -13.09 15.86 -23.18
C PRO A 879 -14.15 16.90 -23.58
N TYR A 880 -14.13 18.09 -22.97
CA TYR A 880 -15.15 19.12 -23.12
C TYR A 880 -14.78 20.14 -24.18
N ALA A 881 -15.67 20.31 -25.17
CA ALA A 881 -15.65 21.51 -26.00
C ALA A 881 -16.15 22.73 -25.21
N SER A 882 -17.16 22.56 -24.35
CA SER A 882 -17.71 23.62 -23.51
C SER A 882 -18.21 23.10 -22.17
N TYR A 883 -18.19 23.97 -21.16
CA TYR A 883 -18.70 23.74 -19.81
C TYR A 883 -19.76 24.78 -19.46
N PHE A 884 -20.85 24.34 -18.83
CA PHE A 884 -22.02 25.15 -18.55
C PHE A 884 -22.21 25.38 -17.04
N TYR A 885 -22.39 26.64 -16.65
CA TYR A 885 -22.51 27.05 -15.27
C TYR A 885 -23.99 27.25 -14.95
N TYR A 886 -24.57 26.40 -14.10
CA TYR A 886 -25.97 26.49 -13.71
C TYR A 886 -26.12 26.95 -12.25
N SER A 887 -27.10 27.81 -12.01
CA SER A 887 -27.67 28.04 -10.69
C SER A 887 -29.08 27.46 -10.68
N LEU A 888 -29.27 26.37 -9.94
CA LEU A 888 -30.51 25.57 -9.97
C LEU A 888 -30.89 25.17 -11.41
N THR A 889 -31.85 25.88 -12.02
CA THR A 889 -32.32 25.64 -13.39
C THR A 889 -31.87 26.70 -14.38
N GLN A 890 -31.29 27.81 -13.92
CA GLN A 890 -30.92 28.93 -14.79
C GLN A 890 -29.46 28.85 -15.23
N LEU A 891 -29.22 28.89 -16.54
CA LEU A 891 -27.87 28.96 -17.11
C LEU A 891 -27.25 30.35 -16.84
N GLN A 892 -26.08 30.38 -16.22
CA GLN A 892 -25.41 31.60 -15.74
C GLN A 892 -24.20 32.00 -16.58
N ALA A 893 -23.45 31.02 -17.10
CA ALA A 893 -22.25 31.25 -17.90
C ALA A 893 -21.92 30.03 -18.77
N VAL A 894 -21.06 30.23 -19.77
CA VAL A 894 -20.49 29.17 -20.62
C VAL A 894 -18.99 29.36 -20.73
N ARG A 895 -18.22 28.28 -20.62
CA ARG A 895 -16.78 28.26 -20.87
C ARG A 895 -16.44 27.38 -22.07
N SER A 896 -15.57 27.83 -22.95
CA SER A 896 -14.96 27.03 -24.03
C SER A 896 -13.46 27.30 -24.10
N GLY A 897 -12.64 26.32 -23.74
CA GLY A 897 -11.19 26.49 -23.63
C GLY A 897 -10.81 27.57 -22.62
N ARG A 898 -10.10 28.61 -23.08
CA ARG A 898 -9.71 29.76 -22.24
C ARG A 898 -10.82 30.77 -21.99
N TRP A 899 -11.88 30.78 -22.80
CA TRP A 899 -12.90 31.83 -22.78
C TRP A 899 -14.08 31.46 -21.90
N LYS A 900 -14.52 32.38 -21.04
CA LYS A 900 -15.75 32.28 -20.27
C LYS A 900 -16.67 33.47 -20.57
N LEU A 901 -17.90 33.19 -20.97
CA LEU A 901 -18.95 34.17 -21.18
C LEU A 901 -19.95 34.10 -20.03
N VAL A 902 -20.07 35.18 -19.26
CA VAL A 902 -21.12 35.36 -18.25
C VAL A 902 -22.36 35.93 -18.92
N LEU A 903 -23.50 35.25 -18.74
CA LEU A 903 -24.74 35.56 -19.45
C LEU A 903 -25.54 36.67 -18.75
N PRO A 904 -26.33 37.45 -19.51
CA PRO A 904 -27.24 38.44 -18.93
C PRO A 904 -28.23 37.82 -17.95
N ARG A 905 -28.40 38.46 -16.79
CA ARG A 905 -29.28 38.02 -15.70
C ARG A 905 -29.67 39.18 -14.77
N GLN A 906 -30.80 39.00 -14.10
CA GLN A 906 -31.28 39.94 -13.09
C GLN A 906 -30.72 39.57 -11.71
N ALA A 907 -30.30 40.57 -10.93
CA ALA A 907 -30.00 40.36 -9.51
C ALA A 907 -31.24 39.88 -8.75
N ASN A 908 -31.06 39.04 -7.72
CA ASN A 908 -32.18 38.50 -6.93
C ASN A 908 -33.21 37.76 -7.79
N THR A 909 -32.75 36.98 -8.77
CA THR A 909 -33.65 36.27 -9.69
C THR A 909 -34.59 35.32 -8.94
N PRO A 910 -35.91 35.34 -9.22
CA PRO A 910 -36.86 34.45 -8.55
C PRO A 910 -36.74 32.99 -9.04
N TYR A 911 -36.03 32.76 -10.14
CA TYR A 911 -35.94 31.47 -10.81
C TYR A 911 -34.97 30.48 -10.15
N THR A 912 -34.24 30.91 -9.13
CA THR A 912 -33.27 30.08 -8.41
C THR A 912 -33.61 29.95 -6.93
N SER A 913 -34.87 30.21 -6.55
CA SER A 913 -35.32 30.17 -5.14
C SER A 913 -34.49 31.11 -4.26
N TRP A 914 -34.20 30.72 -3.01
CA TRP A 914 -33.39 31.50 -2.07
C TRP A 914 -31.96 31.76 -2.57
N LEU A 915 -31.43 30.96 -3.52
CA LEU A 915 -30.13 31.20 -4.13
C LEU A 915 -30.10 32.51 -4.94
N GLY A 916 -31.27 32.99 -5.37
CA GLY A 916 -31.40 34.26 -6.10
C GLY A 916 -30.75 35.42 -5.35
N ARG A 917 -30.76 35.40 -4.01
CA ARG A 917 -30.14 36.43 -3.15
C ARG A 917 -28.63 36.61 -3.35
N TYR A 918 -27.97 35.60 -3.94
CA TYR A 918 -26.53 35.62 -4.25
C TYR A 918 -26.25 35.82 -5.74
N THR A 919 -27.30 35.94 -6.56
CA THR A 919 -27.19 36.21 -7.98
C THR A 919 -27.07 37.71 -8.20
N ASP A 920 -25.99 38.13 -8.84
CA ASP A 920 -25.75 39.52 -9.25
C ASP A 920 -26.47 39.88 -10.56
N ALA A 921 -26.52 41.18 -10.86
CA ALA A 921 -27.07 41.67 -12.13
C ALA A 921 -25.96 41.74 -13.18
N VAL A 922 -26.26 41.23 -14.38
CA VAL A 922 -25.41 41.32 -15.56
C VAL A 922 -26.30 41.83 -16.70
N GLU A 923 -26.13 43.09 -17.09
CA GLU A 923 -26.98 43.71 -18.11
C GLU A 923 -26.64 43.27 -19.54
N GLN A 924 -25.35 43.08 -19.82
CA GLN A 924 -24.82 42.66 -21.11
C GLN A 924 -23.85 41.49 -20.91
N PRO A 925 -23.66 40.61 -21.91
CA PRO A 925 -22.71 39.50 -21.79
C PRO A 925 -21.31 40.01 -21.46
N LEU A 926 -20.64 39.39 -20.49
CA LEU A 926 -19.26 39.71 -20.09
C LEU A 926 -18.35 38.56 -20.52
N LEU A 927 -17.21 38.85 -21.14
CA LEU A 927 -16.27 37.85 -21.64
C LEU A 927 -14.94 37.95 -20.91
N PHE A 928 -14.46 36.83 -20.38
CA PHE A 928 -13.19 36.75 -19.67
C PHE A 928 -12.27 35.70 -20.30
N ASP A 929 -10.97 35.99 -20.27
CA ASP A 929 -9.90 35.07 -20.65
C ASP A 929 -9.29 34.44 -19.41
N LEU A 930 -9.72 33.23 -19.05
CA LEU A 930 -9.30 32.55 -17.82
C LEU A 930 -7.83 32.09 -17.82
N GLN A 931 -7.14 32.18 -18.96
CA GLN A 931 -5.72 31.87 -19.03
C GLN A 931 -4.85 33.05 -18.57
N GLU A 932 -5.27 34.28 -18.88
CA GLU A 932 -4.55 35.51 -18.49
C GLU A 932 -5.16 36.17 -17.24
N ASP A 933 -6.46 35.98 -17.03
CA ASP A 933 -7.26 36.60 -15.98
C ASP A 933 -8.22 35.58 -15.34
N VAL A 934 -7.66 34.72 -14.50
CA VAL A 934 -8.42 33.74 -13.71
C VAL A 934 -9.36 34.40 -12.67
N GLY A 935 -9.14 35.69 -12.38
CA GLY A 935 -9.89 36.48 -11.41
C GLY A 935 -11.11 37.18 -12.01
N GLU A 936 -11.37 37.07 -13.32
CA GLU A 936 -12.53 37.65 -14.00
C GLU A 936 -12.68 39.17 -13.74
N GLN A 937 -11.58 39.90 -13.93
CA GLN A 937 -11.44 41.33 -13.67
C GLN A 937 -11.63 42.19 -14.92
N VAL A 938 -11.19 41.70 -16.09
CA VAL A 938 -11.19 42.46 -17.35
C VAL A 938 -12.21 41.89 -18.32
N ASP A 939 -13.27 42.65 -18.59
CA ASP A 939 -14.26 42.30 -19.61
C ASP A 939 -13.74 42.62 -21.03
N LEU A 940 -13.75 41.60 -21.88
CA LEU A 940 -13.25 41.61 -23.25
C LEU A 940 -14.37 41.46 -24.29
N ALA A 941 -15.64 41.51 -23.88
CA ALA A 941 -16.77 41.24 -24.77
C ALA A 941 -16.84 42.21 -25.96
N GLY A 942 -16.49 43.49 -25.75
CA GLY A 942 -16.45 44.50 -26.81
C GLY A 942 -15.31 44.31 -27.81
N GLU A 943 -14.23 43.64 -27.41
CA GLU A 943 -13.04 43.40 -28.24
C GLU A 943 -13.15 42.12 -29.06
N HIS A 944 -13.91 41.12 -28.57
CA HIS A 944 -14.06 39.81 -29.20
C HIS A 944 -15.53 39.42 -29.45
N PRO A 945 -16.27 40.18 -30.28
CA PRO A 945 -17.69 39.92 -30.54
C PRO A 945 -17.94 38.58 -31.26
N ASP A 946 -16.97 38.07 -32.01
CA ASP A 946 -17.00 36.75 -32.64
C ASP A 946 -17.00 35.62 -31.60
N ILE A 947 -16.17 35.73 -30.56
CA ILE A 947 -16.12 34.77 -29.44
C ILE A 947 -17.40 34.83 -28.61
N VAL A 948 -17.91 36.04 -28.34
CA VAL A 948 -19.21 36.21 -27.67
C VAL A 948 -20.32 35.48 -28.44
N ASN A 949 -20.39 35.68 -29.77
CA ASN A 949 -21.40 35.03 -30.60
C ASN A 949 -21.27 33.50 -30.60
N MET A 950 -20.04 32.97 -30.66
CA MET A 950 -19.78 31.53 -30.57
C MET A 950 -20.27 30.97 -29.21
N LEU A 951 -19.92 31.61 -28.10
CA LEU A 951 -20.31 31.15 -26.76
C LEU A 951 -21.81 31.30 -26.49
N MET A 952 -22.47 32.30 -27.08
CA MET A 952 -23.93 32.41 -27.05
C MET A 952 -24.61 31.25 -27.80
N GLN A 953 -24.03 30.75 -28.90
CA GLN A 953 -24.54 29.56 -29.59
C GLN A 953 -24.37 28.31 -28.73
N GLU A 954 -23.24 28.14 -28.05
CA GLU A 954 -23.05 27.05 -27.08
C GLU A 954 -24.05 27.15 -25.92
N ALA A 955 -24.34 28.36 -25.42
CA ALA A 955 -25.37 28.58 -24.42
C ALA A 955 -26.75 28.11 -24.89
N ASP A 956 -27.12 28.40 -26.14
CA ASP A 956 -28.42 28.00 -26.69
C ASP A 956 -28.52 26.48 -26.94
N LYS A 957 -27.41 25.81 -27.25
CA LYS A 957 -27.33 24.34 -27.27
C LYS A 957 -27.58 23.77 -25.88
N ALA A 958 -26.89 24.25 -24.85
CA ALA A 958 -27.10 23.82 -23.47
C ALA A 958 -28.55 24.06 -23.01
N ARG A 959 -29.12 25.23 -23.29
CA ARG A 959 -30.53 25.52 -23.00
C ARG A 959 -31.50 24.55 -23.65
N THR A 960 -31.18 24.04 -24.84
CA THR A 960 -32.02 23.08 -25.56
C THR A 960 -31.86 21.66 -25.00
N GLU A 961 -30.65 21.29 -24.61
CA GLU A 961 -30.34 19.95 -24.12
C GLU A 961 -30.63 19.79 -22.62
N LEU A 962 -30.05 20.64 -21.79
CA LEU A 962 -30.11 20.61 -20.33
C LEU A 962 -31.31 21.37 -19.77
N GLY A 963 -31.76 22.41 -20.48
CA GLY A 963 -32.89 23.25 -20.07
C GLY A 963 -32.47 24.64 -19.57
N ASP A 964 -33.44 25.44 -19.17
CA ASP A 964 -33.25 26.75 -18.54
C ASP A 964 -34.47 27.05 -17.65
N TYR A 965 -34.45 28.13 -16.87
CA TYR A 965 -35.56 28.48 -15.97
C TYR A 965 -36.96 28.53 -16.62
N ASN A 966 -37.03 28.75 -17.94
CA ASN A 966 -38.28 28.88 -18.69
C ASN A 966 -38.56 27.70 -19.64
N ARG A 967 -37.68 26.69 -19.72
CA ARG A 967 -37.77 25.58 -20.67
C ARG A 967 -37.21 24.28 -20.10
N ILE A 968 -37.80 23.17 -20.51
CA ILE A 968 -37.32 21.82 -20.14
C ILE A 968 -36.28 21.40 -21.19
N GLY A 969 -35.13 20.91 -20.73
CA GLY A 969 -34.12 20.33 -21.60
C GLY A 969 -34.59 19.02 -22.22
N THR A 970 -34.25 18.80 -23.50
CA THR A 970 -34.57 17.54 -24.20
C THR A 970 -33.90 16.31 -23.57
N GLY A 971 -32.82 16.50 -22.83
CA GLY A 971 -32.09 15.45 -22.13
C GLY A 971 -32.35 15.40 -20.62
N ALA A 972 -33.27 16.20 -20.08
CA ALA A 972 -33.66 16.15 -18.67
C ALA A 972 -34.37 14.82 -18.33
N ARG A 973 -34.03 14.24 -17.18
CA ARG A 973 -34.57 12.96 -16.72
C ARG A 973 -35.73 13.17 -15.77
N PHE A 974 -36.76 12.34 -15.94
CA PHE A 974 -37.99 12.32 -15.14
C PHE A 974 -38.44 10.87 -15.01
N PHE A 975 -38.63 10.41 -13.78
CA PHE A 975 -39.08 9.05 -13.49
C PHE A 975 -40.52 8.99 -12.98
N ASP A 976 -41.00 10.06 -12.35
CA ASP A 976 -42.37 10.17 -11.85
C ASP A 976 -43.35 10.60 -12.95
N GLU A 977 -44.60 10.18 -12.83
CA GLU A 977 -45.70 10.68 -13.65
C GLU A 977 -46.08 12.12 -13.24
N GLY A 978 -46.47 12.98 -14.20
CA GLY A 978 -46.93 14.36 -13.89
C GLY A 978 -46.38 15.44 -14.83
N GLU A 979 -46.60 16.71 -14.45
CA GLU A 979 -46.03 17.86 -15.19
C GLU A 979 -44.50 17.86 -15.10
N ARG A 980 -43.84 17.94 -16.27
CA ARG A 980 -42.38 17.85 -16.40
C ARG A 980 -41.70 19.22 -16.40
N ARG A 981 -42.41 20.29 -16.01
CA ARG A 981 -41.94 21.67 -16.15
C ARG A 981 -41.34 22.17 -14.82
N PRO A 982 -40.20 22.88 -14.85
CA PRO A 982 -39.74 23.61 -13.67
C PRO A 982 -40.72 24.76 -13.40
N ALA A 983 -41.76 24.50 -12.60
CA ALA A 983 -42.16 25.46 -11.59
C ALA A 983 -41.17 25.25 -10.45
N THR A 984 -40.16 26.11 -10.30
CA THR A 984 -39.47 26.22 -9.00
C THR A 984 -40.55 26.37 -7.94
N PHE A 985 -40.42 25.69 -6.79
CA PHE A 985 -41.44 25.37 -5.78
C PHE A 985 -42.43 26.48 -5.35
N PHE A 986 -42.27 27.73 -5.80
CA PHE A 986 -43.17 28.85 -5.52
C PHE A 986 -43.42 29.71 -6.78
N PRO A 987 -44.48 29.46 -7.56
CA PRO A 987 -45.04 30.44 -8.49
C PRO A 987 -46.00 31.43 -7.80
N ASP A 988 -46.48 31.13 -6.59
CA ASP A 988 -47.49 31.91 -5.88
C ASP A 988 -47.07 32.20 -4.43
N ALA A 989 -46.39 33.34 -4.21
CA ALA A 989 -46.29 34.01 -2.91
C ALA A 989 -46.20 35.53 -3.08
#